data_AF-A0A5K4FE41-F1
#
_entry.id   AF-A0A5K4FE41-F1
#
_cell.length_a   1.000
_cell.length_b   1.000
_cell.length_c   1.000
_cell.angle_alpha   90.00
_cell.angle_beta   90.00
_cell.angle_gamma   90.00
#
_symmetry.space_group_name_H-M   'P 1'
#
loop_
_entity.id
_entity.type
_entity.pdbx_description
1 polymer ?
#
loop_
_entity_poly.entity_id
_entity_poly.type
_entity_poly.pdbx_seq_one_letter_code
_entity_poly.pdbx_strand_id
1 'polypeptide(L)'
;MVYESVVASVSSRVGESYEVFNYEVIGSECKDLVNGYAGACFKKFTSYDEAIKFIEAGHEVGTVLSKKRKIGSMNNDLDGRDPLPTKLSPEEHYISSDHVPSTLTFYHDASCPRRVMVYTDGSCNGAHDDRRAGYGVYWGPNHPWNVSERLEGEQTNNRAEIEAVICAIKQAHIGGITHLGIVTDSKFTQNCATEWGQRWARNAWKLANGEDAKLKEPVKRLLEVIAESGIEIIWYHVRSHRGVHGNEEADSLANIGARGDGRYFVRESLESIIIPICLANGVSELFVGQNGILSTPAASFIIRKHQLNGGILLTASHNPGGLNADFGIKYNCGNGGPAPEKLTDAIFAQSEKLTSYKTVKEPLNIQLNRIGSKKYTLSNGQTSIVTIISSVSDYADYMRTLFDFDSIKTLLIGSDEREPFKLLVSGLNGVMGPYIHEILCNQLGLNSELAIKSQPLEDFGGGHPDPNLTYAADLVQMIVADSSLAMAAAFDGDGDRNMLIGRHGFFVSPCDSLAVIADNTDCIKYFQENGVHGFARSMPTSRALNLVCKSRSMQCYEVPTGWKFFGNLMDAKLCSLCGEESFGIGSDHIREKDGLWALLAWLSILAKRSQIGLPVNVESIVMEHWKKYGRYFFTRYDYENCESSQGDEIMNQLKKLIDDNGISGHVYTTVSGRQFVCDFCDDFSYVDPVDGSHTKNQGFRFIFNDGTRFVYRLSGTGSSGATLRVYVDTYESDPAKYTIASQEYLKSHIELALELCGVTKITGRIAPNVIT
;
A
#
# COMPACT_ATOMS: atom_id res chain seq x y z
N MET A 1 35.31 35.68 46.57
CA MET A 1 34.31 34.85 45.89
C MET A 1 34.96 33.51 45.61
N VAL A 2 34.63 32.49 46.39
CA VAL A 2 35.05 31.11 46.08
C VAL A 2 34.01 30.59 45.10
N TYR A 3 34.42 30.37 43.86
CA TYR A 3 33.59 29.70 42.86
C TYR A 3 33.56 28.21 43.22
N GLU A 4 32.51 27.76 43.89
CA GLU A 4 32.22 26.33 43.99
C GLU A 4 31.79 25.83 42.61
N SER A 5 32.71 25.16 41.93
CA SER A 5 32.42 24.37 40.74
C SER A 5 31.58 23.16 41.17
N VAL A 6 30.29 23.18 40.85
CA VAL A 6 29.45 21.98 40.88
C VAL A 6 29.92 21.08 39.76
N VAL A 7 30.80 20.12 40.09
CA VAL A 7 31.05 18.97 39.24
C VAL A 7 29.84 18.06 39.40
N ALA A 8 28.83 18.28 38.56
CA ALA A 8 27.76 17.32 38.38
C ALA A 8 28.38 16.08 37.72
N SER A 9 28.66 15.05 38.52
CA SER A 9 28.91 13.72 38.00
C SER A 9 27.65 13.30 37.23
N VAL A 10 27.80 13.10 35.93
CA VAL A 10 26.77 12.48 35.09
C VAL A 10 26.71 11.01 35.50
N SER A 11 26.01 10.74 36.60
CA SER A 11 25.53 9.42 36.94
C SER A 11 24.56 9.02 35.85
N SER A 12 24.93 8.02 35.05
CA SER A 12 24.11 7.36 34.02
C SER A 12 22.94 6.58 34.64
N ARG A 13 22.04 7.30 35.31
CA ARG A 13 20.74 6.82 35.80
C ARG A 13 19.68 7.86 35.57
N VAL A 14 19.33 8.06 34.30
CA VAL A 14 18.01 8.59 33.95
C VAL A 14 17.47 7.63 32.91
N GLY A 15 16.87 6.53 33.36
CA GLY A 15 15.87 5.91 32.50
C GLY A 15 14.77 6.94 32.33
N GLU A 16 14.50 7.38 31.10
CA GLU A 16 13.32 8.18 30.81
C GLU A 16 12.10 7.39 31.31
N SER A 17 11.48 7.86 32.40
CA SER A 17 10.23 7.28 32.91
C SER A 17 9.07 8.07 32.31
N TYR A 18 8.27 7.42 31.47
CA TYR A 18 7.17 8.05 30.75
C TYR A 18 5.86 7.96 31.57
N GLU A 19 5.13 9.05 31.72
CA GLU A 19 3.92 9.12 32.56
C GLU A 19 2.72 8.50 31.83
N VAL A 20 2.13 7.45 32.43
CA VAL A 20 0.83 6.91 31.99
C VAL A 20 -0.28 7.78 32.56
N PHE A 21 -1.21 8.22 31.71
CA PHE A 21 -2.38 8.98 32.13
C PHE A 21 -3.66 8.46 31.47
N ASN A 22 -4.81 8.75 32.10
CA ASN A 22 -6.13 8.46 31.53
C ASN A 22 -6.67 9.73 30.88
N TYR A 23 -6.94 9.68 29.58
CA TYR A 23 -7.68 10.72 28.88
C TYR A 23 -9.18 10.45 29.06
N GLU A 24 -9.92 11.40 29.61
CA GLU A 24 -11.39 11.29 29.70
C GLU A 24 -12.02 11.55 28.33
N VAL A 25 -12.98 10.71 27.91
CA VAL A 25 -13.69 10.92 26.65
C VAL A 25 -14.75 12.01 26.88
N ILE A 26 -14.38 13.27 26.69
CA ILE A 26 -15.28 14.41 26.93
C ILE A 26 -15.95 14.82 25.61
N GLY A 27 -17.25 14.55 25.48
CA GLY A 27 -18.03 14.94 24.28
C GLY A 27 -18.12 16.45 23.99
N SER A 28 -17.52 17.33 24.81
CA SER A 28 -17.40 18.77 24.49
C SER A 28 -16.29 19.06 23.48
N GLU A 29 -15.24 18.25 23.41
CA GLU A 29 -14.09 18.47 22.50
C GLU A 29 -14.50 18.29 21.03
N CYS A 30 -15.48 17.42 20.76
CA CYS A 30 -16.10 17.30 19.45
C CYS A 30 -16.68 18.63 18.93
N LYS A 31 -17.08 19.55 19.83
CA LYS A 31 -17.51 20.90 19.45
C LYS A 31 -16.34 21.75 18.97
N ASP A 32 -15.19 21.63 19.61
CA ASP A 32 -13.99 22.40 19.27
C ASP A 32 -13.41 21.96 17.92
N LEU A 33 -13.56 20.67 17.57
CA LEU A 33 -13.14 20.14 16.27
C LEU A 33 -13.97 20.66 15.08
N VAL A 34 -15.23 21.05 15.28
CA VAL A 34 -16.06 21.63 14.21
C VAL A 34 -16.03 23.16 14.17
N ASN A 35 -15.64 23.80 15.28
CA ASN A 35 -15.61 25.26 15.39
C ASN A 35 -14.61 25.83 14.38
N GLY A 36 -15.09 26.62 13.42
CA GLY A 36 -14.26 27.27 12.39
C GLY A 36 -14.28 26.59 11.02
N TYR A 37 -14.85 25.40 10.90
CA TYR A 37 -15.05 24.74 9.60
C TYR A 37 -16.40 25.13 9.00
N ALA A 38 -16.37 25.81 7.86
CA ALA A 38 -17.58 26.26 7.17
C ALA A 38 -18.48 25.06 6.82
N GLY A 39 -19.67 25.02 7.42
CA GLY A 39 -20.63 23.95 7.21
C GLY A 39 -20.60 22.79 8.19
N ALA A 40 -19.58 22.70 9.03
CA ALA A 40 -19.56 21.71 10.09
C ALA A 40 -20.56 22.09 11.19
N CYS A 41 -21.45 21.16 11.56
CA CYS A 41 -22.40 21.33 12.66
C CYS A 41 -22.07 20.36 13.80
N PHE A 42 -22.06 20.86 15.04
CA PHE A 42 -22.01 20.01 16.23
C PHE A 42 -23.34 20.04 16.94
N LYS A 43 -23.92 18.85 17.13
CA LYS A 43 -25.17 18.64 17.84
C LYS A 43 -25.05 17.42 18.74
N LYS A 44 -25.51 17.55 19.98
CA LYS A 44 -25.67 16.41 20.89
C LYS A 44 -27.04 15.79 20.68
N PHE A 45 -27.10 14.46 20.71
CA PHE A 45 -28.33 13.67 20.64
C PHE A 45 -28.44 12.83 21.90
N THR A 46 -29.66 12.58 22.36
CA THR A 46 -29.89 11.74 23.55
C THR A 46 -29.94 10.25 23.20
N SER A 47 -30.11 9.92 21.92
CA SER A 47 -30.07 8.57 21.38
C SER A 47 -29.51 8.54 19.95
N TYR A 48 -29.09 7.36 19.50
CA TYR A 48 -28.66 7.12 18.13
C TYR A 48 -29.78 7.45 17.11
N ASP A 49 -31.03 7.08 17.41
CA ASP A 49 -32.19 7.34 16.54
C ASP A 49 -32.45 8.84 16.32
N GLU A 50 -32.21 9.68 17.32
CA GLU A 50 -32.31 11.14 17.16
C GLU A 50 -31.21 11.70 16.25
N ALA A 51 -29.99 11.11 16.31
CA ALA A 51 -28.88 11.50 15.45
C ALA A 51 -29.17 11.15 13.98
N ILE A 52 -29.69 9.95 13.73
CA ILE A 52 -30.08 9.49 12.40
C ILE A 52 -31.17 10.39 11.80
N LYS A 53 -32.26 10.65 12.54
CA LYS A 53 -33.33 11.55 12.08
C LYS A 53 -32.83 12.95 11.73
N PHE A 54 -31.79 13.43 12.40
CA PHE A 54 -31.20 14.73 12.09
C PHE A 54 -30.37 14.71 10.80
N ILE A 55 -29.64 13.64 10.54
CA ILE A 55 -28.87 13.47 9.29
C ILE A 55 -29.83 13.35 8.10
N GLU A 56 -30.89 12.54 8.24
CA GLU A 56 -31.90 12.31 7.20
C GLU A 56 -32.69 13.58 6.82
N ALA A 57 -32.77 14.57 7.72
CA ALA A 57 -33.52 15.81 7.49
C ALA A 57 -32.84 16.79 6.50
N GLY A 58 -31.59 16.55 6.09
CA GLY A 58 -30.89 17.31 5.04
C GLY A 58 -30.84 18.83 5.24
N HIS A 59 -29.88 19.34 6.03
CA HIS A 59 -29.70 20.79 6.23
C HIS A 59 -28.68 21.40 5.26
N GLU A 60 -29.05 22.48 4.54
CA GLU A 60 -28.19 23.23 3.61
C GLU A 60 -27.01 23.92 4.32
N VAL A 61 -25.80 23.63 3.84
CA VAL A 61 -24.53 24.19 4.32
C VAL A 61 -24.15 25.43 3.48
N GLY A 62 -24.07 26.59 4.12
CA GLY A 62 -23.88 27.90 3.49
C GLY A 62 -22.53 28.10 2.76
N THR A 63 -22.61 28.67 1.56
CA THR A 63 -21.52 28.92 0.60
C THR A 63 -20.70 30.17 0.97
N VAL A 64 -19.37 30.09 1.06
CA VAL A 64 -18.49 31.29 1.16
C VAL A 64 -17.30 31.21 0.20
N LEU A 65 -17.09 32.33 -0.51
CA LEU A 65 -16.27 32.58 -1.69
C LEU A 65 -14.75 32.53 -1.47
N SER A 66 -14.04 31.74 -2.31
CA SER A 66 -12.58 31.69 -2.41
C SER A 66 -12.02 32.78 -3.33
N LYS A 67 -11.08 33.59 -2.82
CA LYS A 67 -10.35 34.61 -3.60
C LYS A 67 -8.98 34.07 -4.05
N LYS A 68 -8.90 33.86 -5.37
CA LYS A 68 -7.70 33.56 -6.17
C LYS A 68 -6.63 34.65 -6.06
N ARG A 69 -5.34 34.26 -6.02
CA ARG A 69 -4.22 35.10 -6.44
C ARG A 69 -3.25 34.33 -7.35
N LYS A 70 -2.90 34.99 -8.46
CA LYS A 70 -2.17 34.51 -9.63
C LYS A 70 -0.65 34.55 -9.45
N ILE A 71 -0.01 33.55 -10.05
CA ILE A 71 1.44 33.31 -10.15
C ILE A 71 1.92 33.73 -11.54
N GLY A 72 3.14 34.27 -11.64
CA GLY A 72 3.80 34.67 -12.89
C GLY A 72 5.18 34.02 -13.08
N SER A 73 5.25 33.17 -14.12
CA SER A 73 6.30 32.92 -15.14
C SER A 73 7.69 33.59 -15.07
N MET A 74 8.81 32.86 -15.28
CA MET A 74 9.42 32.51 -16.60
C MET A 74 10.98 32.35 -16.60
N ASN A 75 11.47 31.30 -17.31
CA ASN A 75 12.74 31.09 -18.09
C ASN A 75 14.14 31.14 -17.42
N ASN A 76 14.97 30.07 -17.44
CA ASN A 76 15.73 29.35 -18.50
C ASN A 76 17.09 29.99 -18.90
N ASP A 77 18.23 29.31 -18.61
CA ASP A 77 19.26 28.86 -19.59
C ASP A 77 20.67 28.49 -19.02
N LEU A 78 21.09 27.25 -19.31
CA LEU A 78 22.36 26.71 -19.88
C LEU A 78 23.75 26.60 -19.15
N ASP A 79 24.25 25.34 -19.14
CA ASP A 79 25.60 24.76 -19.43
C ASP A 79 26.91 25.22 -18.71
N GLY A 80 28.02 24.45 -18.48
CA GLY A 80 28.66 23.17 -18.90
C GLY A 80 29.42 22.51 -17.70
N ARG A 81 29.48 21.16 -17.57
CA ARG A 81 30.60 20.17 -17.74
C ARG A 81 31.84 20.24 -16.81
N ASP A 82 32.04 19.22 -15.95
CA ASP A 82 33.21 18.30 -15.93
C ASP A 82 33.02 17.14 -14.90
N PRO A 83 33.69 15.96 -15.04
CA PRO A 83 33.33 14.72 -14.35
C PRO A 83 34.26 14.34 -13.17
N LEU A 84 33.70 13.67 -12.14
CA LEU A 84 34.43 13.12 -10.99
C LEU A 84 34.15 11.60 -10.81
N PRO A 85 35.11 10.80 -10.27
CA PRO A 85 35.03 9.34 -10.29
C PRO A 85 34.53 8.71 -8.99
N THR A 86 33.68 7.69 -9.16
CA THR A 86 33.14 6.78 -8.15
C THR A 86 34.02 5.53 -7.98
N LYS A 87 34.76 5.39 -6.86
CA LYS A 87 35.22 4.08 -6.34
C LYS A 87 35.39 4.12 -4.81
N LEU A 88 34.79 3.14 -4.13
CA LEU A 88 35.13 2.76 -2.75
C LEU A 88 36.51 2.13 -2.75
N SER A 89 37.48 2.70 -2.03
CA SER A 89 38.79 2.08 -1.82
C SER A 89 38.72 1.10 -0.63
N PRO A 90 39.04 -0.19 -0.82
CA PRO A 90 39.08 -1.16 0.26
C PRO A 90 40.49 -1.25 0.83
N GLU A 91 40.83 -0.47 1.86
CA GLU A 91 42.00 -0.79 2.71
C GLU A 91 41.70 -0.48 4.18
N GLU A 92 41.71 -1.56 4.96
CA GLU A 92 41.42 -1.66 6.38
C GLU A 92 42.58 -1.14 7.22
N HIS A 93 42.36 -0.11 8.03
CA HIS A 93 43.26 0.26 9.13
C HIS A 93 42.49 0.33 10.44
N TYR A 94 42.39 -0.82 11.10
CA TYR A 94 41.91 -0.96 12.48
C TYR A 94 42.89 -0.29 13.45
N ILE A 95 42.44 0.76 14.14
CA ILE A 95 43.04 1.18 15.42
C ILE A 95 42.01 0.93 16.52
N SER A 96 42.45 0.12 17.47
CA SER A 96 41.71 -0.38 18.63
C SER A 96 41.48 0.73 19.68
N SER A 97 40.23 0.88 20.12
CA SER A 97 39.91 1.30 21.49
C SER A 97 38.54 0.76 21.90
N ASP A 98 38.49 0.19 23.10
CA ASP A 98 37.40 -0.58 23.69
C ASP A 98 36.05 0.16 23.80
N HIS A 99 34.97 -0.59 23.53
CA HIS A 99 33.59 -0.40 23.99
C HIS A 99 32.75 0.81 23.49
N VAL A 100 32.42 0.85 22.19
CA VAL A 100 31.09 1.29 21.65
C VAL A 100 30.77 0.47 20.38
N PRO A 101 29.53 -0.01 20.14
CA PRO A 101 29.22 -0.82 18.96
C PRO A 101 29.33 -0.06 17.62
N SER A 102 29.98 -0.72 16.66
CA SER A 102 29.89 -0.61 15.19
C SER A 102 30.37 0.67 14.48
N THR A 103 31.44 0.51 13.70
CA THR A 103 31.99 1.39 12.67
C THR A 103 30.93 1.85 11.66
N LEU A 104 30.53 3.13 11.74
CA LEU A 104 29.85 3.79 10.63
C LEU A 104 30.81 3.84 9.44
N THR A 105 30.38 3.34 8.28
CA THR A 105 31.16 3.36 7.05
C THR A 105 30.72 4.54 6.20
N PHE A 106 31.67 5.38 5.82
CA PHE A 106 31.41 6.59 5.05
C PHE A 106 31.98 6.50 3.63
N TYR A 107 31.41 7.28 2.70
CA TYR A 107 32.13 7.63 1.49
C TYR A 107 33.25 8.61 1.80
N HIS A 108 34.36 8.50 1.09
CA HIS A 108 35.52 9.39 1.23
C HIS A 108 35.94 9.95 -0.13
N ASP A 109 36.48 11.17 -0.13
CA ASP A 109 37.10 11.75 -1.32
C ASP A 109 38.34 10.92 -1.71
N ALA A 110 38.38 10.42 -2.95
CA ALA A 110 39.49 9.63 -3.45
C ALA A 110 40.84 10.39 -3.43
N SER A 111 40.82 11.72 -3.54
CA SER A 111 42.00 12.59 -3.45
C SER A 111 42.35 12.99 -2.02
N CYS A 112 41.42 12.85 -1.08
CA CYS A 112 41.60 13.20 0.32
C CYS A 112 40.80 12.23 1.22
N PRO A 113 41.36 11.05 1.57
CA PRO A 113 40.64 10.03 2.36
C PRO A 113 40.14 10.51 3.72
N ARG A 114 40.67 11.62 4.24
CA ARG A 114 40.23 12.25 5.50
C ARG A 114 38.87 12.92 5.37
N ARG A 115 38.47 13.28 4.13
CA ARG A 115 37.24 14.00 3.83
C ARG A 115 36.12 13.01 3.61
N VAL A 116 35.16 13.04 4.52
CA VAL A 116 33.93 12.27 4.39
C VAL A 116 33.00 12.95 3.39
N MET A 117 32.34 12.19 2.53
CA MET A 117 31.40 12.69 1.52
C MET A 117 29.95 12.44 1.96
N VAL A 118 29.10 13.44 1.74
CA VAL A 118 27.65 13.36 1.94
C VAL A 118 26.93 13.96 0.73
N TYR A 119 25.83 13.33 0.32
CA TYR A 119 24.97 13.84 -0.75
C TYR A 119 23.73 14.47 -0.13
N THR A 120 23.33 15.63 -0.63
CA THR A 120 22.19 16.39 -0.10
C THR A 120 21.34 16.93 -1.24
N ASP A 121 20.02 16.80 -1.10
CA ASP A 121 19.06 17.32 -2.06
C ASP A 121 17.78 17.83 -1.37
N GLY A 122 17.05 18.70 -2.07
CA GLY A 122 15.73 19.19 -1.68
C GLY A 122 14.76 19.03 -2.84
N SER A 123 13.54 18.61 -2.52
CA SER A 123 12.45 18.47 -3.48
C SER A 123 11.27 19.31 -3.06
N CYS A 124 10.50 19.82 -4.02
CA CYS A 124 9.23 20.50 -3.80
C CYS A 124 8.23 20.15 -4.89
N ASN A 125 7.16 19.45 -4.50
CA ASN A 125 6.11 18.92 -5.36
C ASN A 125 4.75 19.55 -5.01
N GLY A 126 3.74 19.36 -5.88
CA GLY A 126 2.36 19.78 -5.63
C GLY A 126 1.96 21.11 -6.28
N ALA A 127 0.64 21.34 -6.34
CA ALA A 127 0.08 22.60 -6.80
C ALA A 127 0.48 23.75 -5.85
N HIS A 128 0.43 24.99 -6.32
CA HIS A 128 0.91 26.15 -5.55
C HIS A 128 0.34 26.26 -4.11
N ASP A 129 -0.92 25.84 -3.92
CA ASP A 129 -1.62 25.93 -2.64
C ASP A 129 -1.51 24.64 -1.80
N ASP A 130 -0.91 23.57 -2.34
CA ASP A 130 -0.58 22.31 -1.64
C ASP A 130 0.86 21.91 -1.98
N ARG A 131 1.78 22.88 -1.92
CA ARG A 131 3.20 22.59 -2.11
C ARG A 131 3.71 21.79 -0.94
N ARG A 132 4.49 20.77 -1.24
CA ARG A 132 5.12 19.91 -0.26
C ARG A 132 6.59 19.81 -0.58
N ALA A 133 7.43 20.27 0.33
CA ALA A 133 8.87 20.24 0.20
C ALA A 133 9.47 19.32 1.25
N GLY A 134 10.55 18.65 0.89
CA GLY A 134 11.28 17.75 1.78
C GLY A 134 12.72 17.64 1.36
N TYR A 135 13.55 17.17 2.28
CA TYR A 135 15.00 17.16 2.14
C TYR A 135 15.58 15.78 2.41
N GLY A 136 16.60 15.46 1.62
CA GLY A 136 17.29 14.19 1.64
C GLY A 136 18.76 14.38 2.03
N VAL A 137 19.24 13.56 2.96
CA VAL A 137 20.66 13.44 3.29
C VAL A 137 21.06 11.99 3.10
N TYR A 138 22.07 11.73 2.26
CA TYR A 138 22.55 10.39 1.95
C TYR A 138 24.04 10.26 2.20
N TRP A 139 24.39 9.38 3.14
CA TRP A 139 25.75 9.04 3.53
C TRP A 139 26.21 7.69 2.96
N GLY A 140 25.28 6.85 2.51
CA GLY A 140 25.55 5.52 1.95
C GLY A 140 24.37 4.57 2.08
N PRO A 141 24.44 3.38 1.46
CA PRO A 141 23.38 2.38 1.52
C PRO A 141 23.09 1.98 2.97
N ASN A 142 21.82 2.05 3.38
CA ASN A 142 21.38 1.74 4.74
C ASN A 142 22.14 2.49 5.86
N HIS A 143 22.77 3.63 5.54
CA HIS A 143 23.53 4.38 6.54
C HIS A 143 22.58 5.00 7.56
N PRO A 144 22.82 4.87 8.88
CA PRO A 144 21.88 5.31 9.92
C PRO A 144 21.74 6.82 10.06
N TRP A 145 22.57 7.60 9.34
CA TRP A 145 22.42 9.06 9.23
C TRP A 145 21.71 9.51 7.96
N ASN A 146 21.21 8.58 7.12
CA ASN A 146 20.36 8.98 6.02
C ASN A 146 19.09 9.64 6.55
N VAL A 147 18.67 10.74 5.93
CA VAL A 147 17.49 11.53 6.34
C VAL A 147 16.57 11.72 5.15
N SER A 148 15.27 11.58 5.41
CA SER A 148 14.19 11.88 4.48
C SER A 148 13.07 12.53 5.29
N GLU A 149 13.04 13.85 5.30
CA GLU A 149 12.14 14.60 6.18
C GLU A 149 11.37 15.69 5.43
N ARG A 150 10.17 15.97 5.93
CA ARG A 150 9.36 17.08 5.45
C ARG A 150 10.01 18.39 5.90
N LEU A 151 10.11 19.35 4.99
CA LEU A 151 10.56 20.69 5.33
C LEU A 151 9.54 21.36 6.25
N GLU A 152 9.98 21.92 7.36
CA GLU A 152 9.11 22.73 8.23
C GLU A 152 8.87 24.14 7.67
N GLY A 153 7.66 24.68 7.85
CA GLY A 153 7.30 26.05 7.45
C GLY A 153 6.98 26.21 5.97
N GLU A 154 7.49 27.27 5.32
CA GLU A 154 7.22 27.59 3.91
C GLU A 154 7.75 26.54 2.90
N GLN A 155 6.87 25.94 2.12
CA GLN A 155 7.20 24.78 1.28
C GLN A 155 7.86 25.19 -0.05
N THR A 156 9.19 25.25 -0.10
CA THR A 156 9.97 25.61 -1.30
C THR A 156 11.21 24.75 -1.48
N ASN A 157 11.65 24.55 -2.73
CA ASN A 157 12.83 23.74 -3.05
C ASN A 157 14.09 24.27 -2.38
N ASN A 158 14.39 25.57 -2.56
CA ASN A 158 15.61 26.18 -2.04
C ASN A 158 15.72 26.09 -0.51
N ARG A 159 14.60 26.15 0.22
CA ARG A 159 14.61 25.96 1.69
C ARG A 159 14.93 24.51 2.04
N ALA A 160 14.37 23.54 1.31
CA ALA A 160 14.66 22.13 1.51
C ALA A 160 16.12 21.78 1.21
N GLU A 161 16.68 22.31 0.12
CA GLU A 161 18.10 22.13 -0.23
C GLU A 161 19.02 22.69 0.87
N ILE A 162 18.70 23.88 1.42
CA ILE A 162 19.44 24.46 2.55
C ILE A 162 19.30 23.60 3.81
N GLU A 163 18.10 23.11 4.11
CA GLU A 163 17.84 22.30 5.28
C GLU A 163 18.58 20.95 5.24
N ALA A 164 18.66 20.33 4.05
CA ALA A 164 19.45 19.11 3.81
C ALA A 164 20.92 19.30 4.24
N VAL A 165 21.52 20.39 3.78
CA VAL A 165 22.91 20.75 4.11
C VAL A 165 23.07 21.03 5.61
N ILE A 166 22.15 21.79 6.21
CA ILE A 166 22.21 22.06 7.66
C ILE A 166 22.15 20.75 8.45
N CYS A 167 21.25 19.85 8.09
CA CYS A 167 21.13 18.55 8.72
C CYS A 167 22.43 17.74 8.60
N ALA A 168 23.00 17.66 7.39
CA ALA A 168 24.26 16.97 7.15
C ALA A 168 25.43 17.53 7.98
N ILE A 169 25.57 18.85 8.09
CA ILE A 169 26.64 19.49 8.89
C ILE A 169 26.44 19.20 10.38
N LYS A 170 25.20 19.26 10.89
CA LYS A 170 24.91 18.93 12.28
C LYS A 170 25.24 17.48 12.61
N GLN A 171 24.86 16.54 11.73
CA GLN A 171 25.22 15.14 11.85
C GLN A 171 26.74 14.94 11.85
N ALA A 172 27.45 15.58 10.91
CA ALA A 172 28.91 15.53 10.82
C ALA A 172 29.59 16.03 12.10
N HIS A 173 29.12 17.16 12.64
CA HIS A 173 29.66 17.76 13.86
C HIS A 173 29.45 16.86 15.08
N ILE A 174 28.22 16.37 15.28
CA ILE A 174 27.90 15.42 16.36
C ILE A 174 28.71 14.13 16.20
N GLY A 175 28.96 13.74 14.94
CA GLY A 175 29.77 12.59 14.56
C GLY A 175 31.28 12.73 14.70
N GLY A 176 31.79 13.93 15.02
CA GLY A 176 33.23 14.19 15.10
C GLY A 176 33.96 14.26 13.75
N ILE A 177 33.24 14.42 12.64
CA ILE A 177 33.84 14.62 11.31
C ILE A 177 34.45 16.02 11.25
N THR A 178 35.73 16.10 10.85
CA THR A 178 36.47 17.38 10.77
C THR A 178 36.65 17.89 9.34
N HIS A 179 36.55 17.02 8.33
CA HIS A 179 36.67 17.36 6.91
C HIS A 179 35.47 16.77 6.16
N LEU A 180 34.61 17.62 5.59
CA LEU A 180 33.35 17.22 4.97
C LEU A 180 33.29 17.68 3.50
N GLY A 181 32.94 16.78 2.60
CA GLY A 181 32.62 17.05 1.21
C GLY A 181 31.11 16.98 0.99
N ILE A 182 30.47 18.12 0.73
CA ILE A 182 29.03 18.18 0.48
C ILE A 182 28.80 18.12 -1.03
N VAL A 183 28.12 17.07 -1.48
CA VAL A 183 27.73 16.85 -2.87
C VAL A 183 26.27 17.28 -3.04
N THR A 184 26.01 18.25 -3.91
CA THR A 184 24.64 18.75 -4.15
C THR A 184 24.50 19.28 -5.57
N ASP A 185 23.30 19.17 -6.14
CA ASP A 185 22.95 19.84 -7.41
C ASP A 185 22.45 21.28 -7.22
N SER A 186 22.25 21.71 -5.97
CA SER A 186 21.89 23.09 -5.65
C SER A 186 23.10 24.04 -5.68
N LYS A 187 23.41 24.59 -6.86
CA LYS A 187 24.32 25.75 -6.96
C LYS A 187 23.85 26.92 -6.09
N PHE A 188 22.54 27.06 -5.92
CA PHE A 188 21.95 28.10 -5.10
C PHE A 188 22.41 28.00 -3.65
N THR A 189 22.30 26.81 -3.05
CA THR A 189 22.72 26.54 -1.67
C THR A 189 24.23 26.67 -1.51
N GLN A 190 25.01 26.14 -2.45
CA GLN A 190 26.46 26.31 -2.47
C GLN A 190 26.87 27.79 -2.48
N ASN A 191 26.26 28.61 -3.34
CA ASN A 191 26.57 30.04 -3.41
C ASN A 191 26.12 30.78 -2.16
N CYS A 192 24.99 30.39 -1.54
CA CYS A 192 24.55 30.95 -0.27
C CYS A 192 25.58 30.69 0.85
N ALA A 193 26.13 29.48 0.92
CA ALA A 193 27.14 29.12 1.91
C ALA A 193 28.51 29.80 1.70
N THR A 194 28.91 30.03 0.45
CA THR A 194 30.29 30.41 0.11
C THR A 194 30.47 31.89 -0.24
N GLU A 195 29.49 32.53 -0.88
CA GLU A 195 29.64 33.89 -1.43
C GLU A 195 28.48 34.82 -1.05
N TRP A 196 27.25 34.44 -1.41
CA TRP A 196 26.09 35.32 -1.32
C TRP A 196 25.69 35.57 0.13
N GLY A 197 25.69 34.56 0.98
CA GLY A 197 25.34 34.72 2.40
C GLY A 197 26.28 35.70 3.11
N GLN A 198 27.59 35.63 2.84
CA GLN A 198 28.57 36.56 3.41
C GLN A 198 28.41 37.98 2.86
N ARG A 199 28.05 38.13 1.58
CA ARG A 199 27.74 39.42 0.96
C ARG A 199 26.46 40.02 1.57
N TRP A 200 25.42 39.22 1.74
CA TRP A 200 24.17 39.64 2.36
C TRP A 200 24.38 40.03 3.82
N ALA A 201 25.11 39.24 4.60
CA ALA A 201 25.44 39.58 5.99
C ALA A 201 26.16 40.93 6.11
N ARG A 202 27.10 41.24 5.20
CA ARG A 202 27.77 42.56 5.15
C ARG A 202 26.82 43.70 4.76
N ASN A 203 25.83 43.43 3.92
CA ASN A 203 24.88 44.41 3.41
C ASN A 203 23.56 44.42 4.20
N ALA A 204 23.59 44.06 5.49
CA ALA A 204 22.40 44.00 6.36
C ALA A 204 21.24 43.15 5.78
N TRP A 205 21.59 42.08 5.06
CA TRP A 205 20.70 41.13 4.39
C TRP A 205 19.90 41.69 3.21
N LYS A 206 20.40 42.76 2.59
CA LYS A 206 19.80 43.37 1.40
C LYS A 206 20.46 42.90 0.10
N LEU A 207 19.62 42.76 -0.92
CA LEU A 207 20.00 42.56 -2.32
C LEU A 207 20.48 43.87 -2.94
N ALA A 208 21.10 43.80 -4.12
CA ALA A 208 21.61 44.98 -4.83
C ALA A 208 20.51 45.99 -5.20
N ASN A 209 19.26 45.54 -5.32
CA ASN A 209 18.09 46.40 -5.56
C ASN A 209 17.53 47.05 -4.28
N GLY A 210 18.12 46.77 -3.11
CA GLY A 210 17.70 47.31 -1.81
C GLY A 210 16.61 46.49 -1.11
N GLU A 211 16.05 45.46 -1.74
CA GLU A 211 15.07 44.55 -1.14
C GLU A 211 15.75 43.53 -0.21
N ASP A 212 15.00 42.99 0.75
CA ASP A 212 15.51 41.93 1.62
C ASP A 212 15.65 40.60 0.86
N ALA A 213 16.72 39.86 1.14
CA ALA A 213 16.88 38.51 0.60
C ALA A 213 15.74 37.61 1.13
N LYS A 214 14.90 37.08 0.24
CA LYS A 214 13.74 36.24 0.59
C LYS A 214 14.11 35.02 1.46
N LEU A 215 15.33 34.50 1.32
CA LEU A 215 15.85 33.34 2.05
C LEU A 215 16.84 33.72 3.16
N LYS A 216 16.73 34.96 3.68
CA LYS A 216 17.58 35.47 4.76
C LYS A 216 17.71 34.51 5.93
N GLU A 217 16.59 34.08 6.53
CA GLU A 217 16.63 33.29 7.76
C GLU A 217 17.22 31.88 7.56
N PRO A 218 16.84 31.10 6.52
CA PRO A 218 17.51 29.83 6.20
C PRO A 218 19.02 29.98 5.96
N VAL A 219 19.43 30.99 5.20
CA VAL A 219 20.84 31.19 4.84
C VAL A 219 21.66 31.66 6.04
N LYS A 220 21.08 32.51 6.90
CA LYS A 220 21.71 32.90 8.17
C LYS A 220 21.97 31.68 9.05
N ARG A 221 20.96 30.84 9.24
CA ARG A 221 21.08 29.59 10.00
C ARG A 221 22.14 28.65 9.42
N LEU A 222 22.22 28.55 8.09
CA LEU A 222 23.26 27.77 7.41
C LEU A 222 24.67 28.28 7.75
N LEU A 223 24.91 29.60 7.68
CA LEU A 223 26.21 30.18 8.02
C LEU A 223 26.57 30.02 9.49
N GLU A 224 25.60 30.15 10.39
CA GLU A 224 25.78 29.92 11.83
C GLU A 224 26.23 28.48 12.10
N VAL A 225 25.54 27.50 11.52
CA VAL A 225 25.88 26.07 11.66
C VAL A 225 27.27 25.76 11.06
N ILE A 226 27.62 26.34 9.92
CA ILE A 226 28.97 26.20 9.34
C ILE A 226 30.02 26.72 10.32
N ALA A 227 29.85 27.93 10.84
CA ALA A 227 30.81 28.56 11.75
C ALA A 227 30.95 27.80 13.08
N GLU A 228 29.85 27.35 13.66
CA GLU A 228 29.81 26.61 14.92
C GLU A 228 30.40 25.20 14.80
N SER A 229 30.27 24.58 13.62
CA SER A 229 30.73 23.20 13.41
C SER A 229 32.24 23.02 13.51
N GLY A 230 33.02 24.05 13.13
CA GLY A 230 34.48 23.97 13.02
C GLY A 230 34.99 23.03 11.92
N ILE A 231 34.13 22.58 11.02
CA ILE A 231 34.44 21.59 9.97
C ILE A 231 35.05 22.27 8.75
N GLU A 232 36.10 21.68 8.17
CA GLU A 232 36.57 22.06 6.83
C GLU A 232 35.60 21.51 5.78
N ILE A 233 34.76 22.39 5.19
CA ILE A 233 33.75 22.02 4.20
C ILE A 233 34.24 22.34 2.79
N ILE A 234 34.23 21.32 1.90
CA ILE A 234 34.42 21.47 0.46
C ILE A 234 33.11 21.12 -0.26
N TRP A 235 32.79 21.89 -1.30
CA TRP A 235 31.56 21.76 -2.06
C TRP A 235 31.80 21.10 -3.41
N TYR A 236 31.03 20.06 -3.71
CA TYR A 236 31.06 19.34 -4.97
C TYR A 236 29.71 19.51 -5.65
N HIS A 237 29.67 20.29 -6.72
CA HIS A 237 28.45 20.43 -7.50
C HIS A 237 28.30 19.25 -8.47
N VAL A 238 27.13 18.63 -8.46
CA VAL A 238 26.72 17.62 -9.44
C VAL A 238 25.51 18.12 -10.24
N ARG A 239 25.29 17.57 -11.43
CA ARG A 239 24.08 17.89 -12.20
C ARG A 239 22.97 16.93 -11.81
N SER A 240 21.76 17.46 -11.67
CA SER A 240 20.56 16.68 -11.38
C SER A 240 20.30 15.58 -12.44
N HIS A 241 19.84 14.41 -11.99
CA HIS A 241 19.37 13.28 -12.80
C HIS A 241 20.36 12.72 -13.86
N ARG A 242 21.59 12.41 -13.46
CA ARG A 242 22.65 11.91 -14.37
C ARG A 242 23.31 10.59 -13.96
N GLY A 243 22.68 9.75 -13.15
CA GLY A 243 23.22 8.46 -12.74
C GLY A 243 24.27 8.53 -11.63
N VAL A 244 24.42 9.69 -10.97
CA VAL A 244 25.27 9.77 -9.78
C VAL A 244 24.48 9.16 -8.63
N HIS A 245 24.69 7.88 -8.36
CA HIS A 245 23.92 7.09 -7.39
C HIS A 245 23.64 7.85 -6.08
N GLY A 246 24.65 8.43 -5.43
CA GLY A 246 24.44 9.16 -4.18
C GLY A 246 23.55 10.40 -4.29
N ASN A 247 23.56 11.10 -5.44
CA ASN A 247 22.66 12.23 -5.68
C ASN A 247 21.23 11.75 -5.96
N GLU A 248 21.07 10.64 -6.67
CA GLU A 248 19.76 10.05 -6.94
C GLU A 248 19.10 9.49 -5.67
N GLU A 249 19.91 8.94 -4.76
CA GLU A 249 19.45 8.52 -3.44
C GLU A 249 19.06 9.73 -2.57
N ALA A 250 19.82 10.83 -2.62
CA ALA A 250 19.45 12.07 -1.92
C ALA A 250 18.16 12.69 -2.49
N ASP A 251 18.00 12.74 -3.82
CA ASP A 251 16.77 13.17 -4.49
C ASP A 251 15.58 12.28 -4.10
N SER A 252 15.78 10.95 -4.09
CA SER A 252 14.76 9.99 -3.64
C SER A 252 14.32 10.25 -2.21
N LEU A 253 15.27 10.39 -1.28
CA LEU A 253 15.00 10.74 0.12
C LEU A 253 14.31 12.11 0.25
N ALA A 254 14.70 13.11 -0.54
CA ALA A 254 14.05 14.41 -0.55
C ALA A 254 12.60 14.34 -1.06
N ASN A 255 12.35 13.55 -2.10
CA ASN A 255 11.01 13.28 -2.61
C ASN A 255 10.16 12.49 -1.62
N ILE A 256 10.72 11.52 -0.89
CA ILE A 256 10.03 10.82 0.21
C ILE A 256 9.70 11.81 1.33
N GLY A 257 10.63 12.69 1.70
CA GLY A 257 10.37 13.75 2.68
C GLY A 257 9.27 14.72 2.23
N ALA A 258 9.25 15.06 0.93
CA ALA A 258 8.29 16.00 0.35
C ALA A 258 6.90 15.37 0.21
N ARG A 259 6.82 14.15 -0.30
CA ARG A 259 5.58 13.47 -0.66
C ARG A 259 5.04 12.55 0.43
N GLY A 260 5.84 12.28 1.47
CA GLY A 260 5.62 11.20 2.41
C GLY A 260 5.90 9.83 1.79
N ASP A 261 5.89 8.79 2.61
CA ASP A 261 6.28 7.42 2.25
C ASP A 261 5.11 6.44 2.11
N GLY A 262 3.89 6.93 1.88
CA GLY A 262 2.80 6.04 1.48
C GLY A 262 1.46 6.23 2.13
N ARG A 263 1.32 6.83 3.31
CA ARG A 263 0.00 6.87 3.96
C ARG A 263 -0.20 8.12 4.81
N TYR A 264 -1.12 8.98 4.40
CA TYR A 264 -1.53 10.15 5.19
C TYR A 264 -1.85 9.72 6.63
N PHE A 265 -1.31 10.43 7.61
CA PHE A 265 -1.52 10.21 9.05
C PHE A 265 -0.89 8.94 9.66
N VAL A 266 -0.14 8.10 8.93
CA VAL A 266 0.45 6.88 9.52
C VAL A 266 1.52 7.19 10.56
N ARG A 267 2.47 8.09 10.27
CA ARG A 267 3.56 8.38 11.22
C ARG A 267 3.00 9.02 12.48
N GLU A 268 2.15 10.02 12.31
CA GLU A 268 1.48 10.73 13.39
C GLU A 268 0.61 9.78 14.23
N SER A 269 -0.19 8.93 13.59
CA SER A 269 -1.02 7.96 14.32
C SER A 269 -0.19 6.90 15.03
N LEU A 270 0.93 6.46 14.48
CA LEU A 270 1.83 5.52 15.17
C LEU A 270 2.50 6.19 16.38
N GLU A 271 3.19 7.31 16.16
CA GLU A 271 4.03 7.95 17.17
C GLU A 271 3.23 8.61 18.28
N SER A 272 2.10 9.24 17.95
CA SER A 272 1.32 10.07 18.89
C SER A 272 0.10 9.35 19.48
N ILE A 273 -0.37 8.25 18.87
CA ILE A 273 -1.63 7.61 19.27
C ILE A 273 -1.41 6.13 19.59
N ILE A 274 -1.11 5.30 18.59
CA ILE A 274 -1.16 3.84 18.70
C ILE A 274 -0.06 3.32 19.60
N ILE A 275 1.20 3.69 19.37
CA ILE A 275 2.32 3.22 20.18
C ILE A 275 2.14 3.66 21.65
N PRO A 276 1.89 4.96 21.95
CA PRO A 276 1.56 5.40 23.31
C PRO A 276 0.42 4.61 23.98
N ILE A 277 -0.71 4.39 23.29
CA ILE A 277 -1.85 3.64 23.83
C ILE A 277 -1.47 2.18 24.10
N CYS A 278 -0.75 1.51 23.18
CA CYS A 278 -0.29 0.13 23.37
C CYS A 278 0.60 0.01 24.63
N LEU A 279 1.60 0.90 24.75
CA LEU A 279 2.50 0.91 25.89
C LEU A 279 1.73 1.12 27.20
N ALA A 280 0.87 2.14 27.25
CA ALA A 280 0.07 2.47 28.43
C ALA A 280 -0.93 1.37 28.85
N ASN A 281 -1.29 0.47 27.93
CA ASN A 281 -2.22 -0.64 28.17
C ASN A 281 -1.56 -1.99 28.46
N GLY A 282 -0.23 -2.07 28.62
CA GLY A 282 0.39 -3.33 29.00
C GLY A 282 1.11 -4.10 27.89
N VAL A 283 1.11 -3.60 26.64
CA VAL A 283 1.72 -4.33 25.52
C VAL A 283 3.23 -4.42 25.73
N SER A 284 3.75 -5.62 25.96
CA SER A 284 5.15 -5.85 26.32
C SER A 284 6.09 -5.73 25.11
N GLU A 285 5.64 -6.10 23.93
CA GLU A 285 6.43 -6.07 22.70
C GLU A 285 5.58 -5.54 21.55
N LEU A 286 6.16 -4.63 20.76
CA LEU A 286 5.52 -4.08 19.57
C LEU A 286 6.50 -4.12 18.40
N PHE A 287 6.07 -4.70 17.29
CA PHE A 287 6.80 -4.74 16.04
C PHE A 287 6.20 -3.73 15.07
N VAL A 288 7.04 -2.88 14.48
CA VAL A 288 6.61 -1.84 13.54
C VAL A 288 7.49 -1.94 12.31
N GLY A 289 6.91 -2.01 11.11
CA GLY A 289 7.68 -1.93 9.88
C GLY A 289 8.43 -0.59 9.78
N GLN A 290 9.57 -0.57 9.10
CA GLN A 290 10.35 0.65 8.91
C GLN A 290 9.47 1.74 8.27
N ASN A 291 9.53 2.93 8.85
CA ASN A 291 8.66 4.07 8.58
C ASN A 291 7.14 3.76 8.70
N GLY A 292 6.79 2.73 9.47
CA GLY A 292 5.43 2.21 9.58
C GLY A 292 4.97 1.40 8.37
N ILE A 293 5.82 1.06 7.39
CA ILE A 293 5.45 0.38 6.14
C ILE A 293 5.50 -1.14 6.31
N LEU A 294 4.36 -1.80 6.07
CA LEU A 294 4.22 -3.23 5.80
C LEU A 294 3.06 -3.45 4.82
N SER A 295 3.20 -4.40 3.91
CA SER A 295 2.05 -4.96 3.19
C SER A 295 1.22 -5.85 4.10
N THR A 296 -0.07 -5.99 3.81
CA THR A 296 -0.99 -6.88 4.53
C THR A 296 -0.49 -8.34 4.54
N PRO A 297 -0.03 -8.94 3.41
CA PRO A 297 0.55 -10.28 3.45
C PRO A 297 1.85 -10.37 4.28
N ALA A 298 2.72 -9.36 4.24
CA ALA A 298 3.91 -9.33 5.08
C ALA A 298 3.55 -9.25 6.57
N ALA A 299 2.56 -8.44 6.95
CA ALA A 299 2.05 -8.36 8.32
C ALA A 299 1.49 -9.71 8.78
N SER A 300 0.70 -10.39 7.94
CA SER A 300 0.18 -11.74 8.23
C SER A 300 1.31 -12.74 8.51
N PHE A 301 2.36 -12.72 7.68
CA PHE A 301 3.53 -13.57 7.87
C PHE A 301 4.29 -13.24 9.16
N ILE A 302 4.57 -11.96 9.42
CA ILE A 302 5.34 -11.50 10.59
C ILE A 302 4.64 -11.86 11.89
N ILE A 303 3.31 -11.67 11.97
CA ILE A 303 2.50 -12.08 13.14
C ILE A 303 2.72 -13.56 13.44
N ARG A 304 2.68 -14.42 12.42
CA ARG A 304 2.88 -15.87 12.58
C ARG A 304 4.33 -16.23 12.91
N LYS A 305 5.30 -15.64 12.22
CA LYS A 305 6.74 -15.89 12.39
C LYS A 305 7.18 -15.59 13.83
N HIS A 306 6.77 -14.44 14.35
CA HIS A 306 7.14 -13.97 15.69
C HIS A 306 6.11 -14.37 16.77
N GLN A 307 5.07 -15.14 16.41
CA GLN A 307 4.02 -15.61 17.32
C GLN A 307 3.35 -14.47 18.11
N LEU A 308 3.11 -13.35 17.43
CA LEU A 308 2.48 -12.17 18.02
C LEU A 308 1.00 -12.45 18.34
N ASN A 309 0.43 -11.73 19.30
CA ASN A 309 -0.99 -11.90 19.66
C ASN A 309 -1.96 -11.37 18.57
N GLY A 310 -1.48 -10.49 17.70
CA GLY A 310 -2.21 -9.88 16.59
C GLY A 310 -1.44 -8.69 16.01
N GLY A 311 -2.09 -7.94 15.13
CA GLY A 311 -1.52 -6.74 14.52
C GLY A 311 -2.58 -5.73 14.12
N ILE A 312 -2.24 -4.45 14.26
CA ILE A 312 -3.03 -3.32 13.76
C ILE A 312 -2.47 -2.93 12.39
N LEU A 313 -3.31 -2.94 11.37
CA LEU A 313 -2.92 -2.58 10.01
C LEU A 313 -3.55 -1.23 9.67
N LEU A 314 -2.74 -0.27 9.24
CA LEU A 314 -3.16 1.08 8.85
C LEU A 314 -3.10 1.21 7.33
N THR A 315 -4.26 1.25 6.69
CA THR A 315 -4.34 1.22 5.23
C THR A 315 -5.72 1.62 4.70
N ALA A 316 -5.74 2.38 3.60
CA ALA A 316 -6.92 2.57 2.75
C ALA A 316 -7.23 1.34 1.86
N SER A 317 -6.38 0.31 1.89
CA SER A 317 -6.46 -0.90 1.08
C SER A 317 -6.49 -0.56 -0.41
N HIS A 318 -7.60 -0.83 -1.08
CA HIS A 318 -7.81 -0.52 -2.49
C HIS A 318 -8.50 0.83 -2.71
N ASN A 319 -8.97 1.50 -1.66
CA ASN A 319 -9.66 2.80 -1.77
C ASN A 319 -8.64 3.95 -1.93
N PRO A 320 -9.06 5.11 -2.48
CA PRO A 320 -8.21 6.30 -2.53
C PRO A 320 -7.76 6.73 -1.12
N GLY A 321 -6.51 7.21 -1.01
CA GLY A 321 -5.92 7.69 0.24
C GLY A 321 -5.68 9.21 0.22
N GLY A 322 -5.16 9.74 1.32
CA GLY A 322 -4.83 11.15 1.46
C GLY A 322 -5.75 11.91 2.41
N LEU A 323 -5.50 13.22 2.58
CA LEU A 323 -6.16 14.10 3.55
C LEU A 323 -7.70 14.08 3.49
N ASN A 324 -8.26 13.98 2.28
CA ASN A 324 -9.71 14.04 2.04
C ASN A 324 -10.31 12.68 1.65
N ALA A 325 -9.56 11.58 1.85
CA ALA A 325 -9.98 10.24 1.46
C ALA A 325 -9.74 9.25 2.61
N ASP A 326 -9.66 7.95 2.32
CA ASP A 326 -9.72 6.93 3.35
C ASP A 326 -8.41 6.82 4.16
N PHE A 327 -8.57 6.62 5.47
CA PHE A 327 -7.54 6.14 6.38
C PHE A 327 -8.14 5.00 7.21
N GLY A 328 -7.92 3.76 6.78
CA GLY A 328 -8.52 2.58 7.41
C GLY A 328 -7.65 1.99 8.52
N ILE A 329 -8.32 1.42 9.52
CA ILE A 329 -7.71 0.58 10.56
C ILE A 329 -8.31 -0.83 10.48
N LYS A 330 -7.45 -1.84 10.36
CA LYS A 330 -7.82 -3.26 10.39
C LYS A 330 -7.10 -3.95 11.55
N TYR A 331 -7.61 -5.10 11.98
CA TYR A 331 -6.97 -5.94 12.99
C TYR A 331 -6.86 -7.38 12.51
N ASN A 332 -5.64 -7.93 12.59
CA ASN A 332 -5.38 -9.35 12.35
C ASN A 332 -5.08 -10.06 13.68
N CYS A 333 -5.63 -11.25 13.86
CA CYS A 333 -5.42 -12.11 15.03
C CYS A 333 -4.05 -12.79 15.00
N GLY A 334 -3.66 -13.44 16.10
CA GLY A 334 -2.36 -14.13 16.21
C GLY A 334 -2.12 -15.28 15.22
N ASN A 335 -3.14 -15.77 14.52
CA ASN A 335 -2.97 -16.69 13.39
C ASN A 335 -2.55 -15.99 12.08
N GLY A 336 -2.43 -14.66 12.11
CA GLY A 336 -2.09 -13.78 10.99
C GLY A 336 -3.29 -13.36 10.12
N GLY A 337 -4.49 -13.88 10.38
CA GLY A 337 -5.68 -13.61 9.57
C GLY A 337 -6.57 -12.50 10.12
N PRO A 338 -7.52 -12.00 9.32
CA PRO A 338 -8.43 -10.93 9.73
C PRO A 338 -9.30 -11.35 10.93
N ALA A 339 -9.66 -10.38 11.76
CA ALA A 339 -10.50 -10.59 12.93
C ALA A 339 -11.86 -11.21 12.56
N PRO A 340 -12.30 -12.29 13.24
CA PRO A 340 -13.66 -12.79 13.09
C PRO A 340 -14.69 -11.84 13.72
N GLU A 341 -15.94 -11.90 13.26
CA GLU A 341 -17.04 -11.05 13.76
C GLU A 341 -17.20 -11.10 15.28
N LYS A 342 -17.09 -12.30 15.86
CA LYS A 342 -17.11 -12.50 17.31
C LYS A 342 -16.12 -11.59 18.06
N LEU A 343 -14.95 -11.34 17.49
CA LEU A 343 -13.94 -10.46 18.09
C LEU A 343 -14.28 -8.99 17.84
N THR A 344 -14.64 -8.61 16.61
CA THR A 344 -14.96 -7.22 16.29
C THR A 344 -16.18 -6.72 17.05
N ASP A 345 -17.20 -7.56 17.23
CA ASP A 345 -18.42 -7.22 18.00
C ASP A 345 -18.09 -7.04 19.49
N ALA A 346 -17.19 -7.87 20.03
CA ALA A 346 -16.74 -7.72 21.41
C ALA A 346 -15.94 -6.43 21.61
N ILE A 347 -15.09 -6.05 20.64
CA ILE A 347 -14.36 -4.78 20.64
C ILE A 347 -15.35 -3.61 20.55
N PHE A 348 -16.33 -3.67 19.65
CA PHE A 348 -17.36 -2.64 19.50
C PHE A 348 -18.17 -2.45 20.79
N ALA A 349 -18.70 -3.54 21.35
CA ALA A 349 -19.46 -3.50 22.61
C ALA A 349 -18.63 -3.01 23.81
N GLN A 350 -17.30 -3.18 23.78
CA GLN A 350 -16.41 -2.61 24.78
C GLN A 350 -16.17 -1.12 24.54
N SER A 351 -16.06 -0.69 23.27
CA SER A 351 -15.88 0.71 22.90
C SER A 351 -17.05 1.60 23.33
N GLU A 352 -18.28 1.09 23.28
CA GLU A 352 -19.49 1.79 23.73
C GLU A 352 -19.49 2.11 25.25
N LYS A 353 -18.66 1.40 26.03
CA LYS A 353 -18.59 1.53 27.50
C LYS A 353 -17.40 2.39 27.95
N LEU A 354 -16.53 2.83 27.03
CA LEU A 354 -15.33 3.59 27.38
C LEU A 354 -15.70 5.00 27.84
N THR A 355 -15.32 5.35 29.06
CA THR A 355 -15.38 6.72 29.61
C THR A 355 -14.01 7.40 29.63
N SER A 356 -12.94 6.62 29.50
CA SER A 356 -11.56 7.09 29.41
C SER A 356 -10.69 6.07 28.67
N TYR A 357 -9.53 6.49 28.19
CA TYR A 357 -8.51 5.59 27.64
C TYR A 357 -7.11 5.96 28.17
N LYS A 358 -6.25 4.94 28.28
CA LYS A 358 -4.86 5.11 28.72
C LYS A 358 -3.96 5.49 27.57
N THR A 359 -3.06 6.44 27.79
CA THR A 359 -1.97 6.77 26.86
C THR A 359 -0.75 7.34 27.62
N VAL A 360 0.33 7.62 26.90
CA VAL A 360 1.56 8.22 27.43
C VAL A 360 1.51 9.73 27.22
N LYS A 361 1.82 10.50 28.27
CA LYS A 361 1.68 11.97 28.29
C LYS A 361 2.74 12.68 27.47
N GLU A 362 3.98 12.23 27.58
CA GLU A 362 5.09 12.79 26.84
C GLU A 362 5.19 12.14 25.45
N PRO A 363 5.57 12.89 24.40
CA PRO A 363 5.91 12.31 23.11
C PRO A 363 6.99 11.24 23.27
N LEU A 364 6.74 10.06 22.72
CA LEU A 364 7.74 8.99 22.67
C LEU A 364 8.76 9.31 21.58
N ASN A 365 10.05 9.34 21.92
CA ASN A 365 11.13 9.48 20.93
C ASN A 365 11.32 8.16 20.17
N ILE A 366 10.44 7.90 19.20
CA ILE A 366 10.42 6.72 18.33
C ILE A 366 11.08 7.09 17.01
N GLN A 367 12.08 6.32 16.60
CA GLN A 367 12.77 6.51 15.31
C GLN A 367 12.23 5.49 14.30
N LEU A 368 11.06 5.76 13.69
CA LEU A 368 10.42 4.82 12.77
C LEU A 368 11.30 4.48 11.56
N ASN A 369 12.19 5.38 11.14
CA ASN A 369 13.11 5.18 10.02
C ASN A 369 14.29 4.25 10.33
N ARG A 370 14.52 3.88 11.59
CA ARG A 370 15.70 3.13 12.00
C ARG A 370 15.33 1.74 12.50
N ILE A 371 15.80 0.71 11.78
CA ILE A 371 15.69 -0.68 12.23
C ILE A 371 16.43 -0.87 13.55
N GLY A 372 15.79 -1.55 14.50
CA GLY A 372 16.33 -1.84 15.82
C GLY A 372 15.27 -1.83 16.91
N SER A 373 15.66 -2.24 18.12
CA SER A 373 14.76 -2.29 19.29
C SER A 373 15.12 -1.20 20.30
N LYS A 374 14.09 -0.58 20.88
CA LYS A 374 14.23 0.36 22.00
C LYS A 374 13.29 -0.03 23.13
N LYS A 375 13.83 -0.05 24.35
CA LYS A 375 13.09 -0.32 25.58
C LYS A 375 12.54 0.98 26.16
N TYR A 376 11.27 0.96 26.56
CA TYR A 376 10.58 2.06 27.24
C TYR A 376 10.14 1.59 28.62
N THR A 377 10.35 2.42 29.64
CA THR A 377 9.90 2.15 31.01
C THR A 377 8.91 3.23 31.41
N LEU A 378 7.71 2.81 31.81
CA LEU A 378 6.62 3.70 32.19
C LEU A 378 6.64 3.98 33.70
N SER A 379 5.96 5.04 34.14
CA SER A 379 5.89 5.48 35.54
C SER A 379 5.29 4.43 36.49
N ASN A 380 4.47 3.52 35.98
CA ASN A 380 3.92 2.38 36.72
C ASN A 380 4.90 1.19 36.84
N GLY A 381 6.14 1.32 36.37
CA GLY A 381 7.17 0.28 36.39
C GLY A 381 7.08 -0.73 35.24
N GLN A 382 6.02 -0.67 34.42
CA GLN A 382 5.88 -1.52 33.25
C GLN A 382 6.97 -1.18 32.23
N THR A 383 7.49 -2.22 31.58
CA THR A 383 8.44 -2.10 30.49
C THR A 383 7.85 -2.65 29.21
N SER A 384 8.08 -1.95 28.11
CA SER A 384 7.72 -2.38 26.76
C SER A 384 8.92 -2.25 25.82
N ILE A 385 9.04 -3.13 24.83
CA ILE A 385 10.05 -3.06 23.78
C ILE A 385 9.36 -2.74 22.46
N VAL A 386 9.78 -1.65 21.80
CA VAL A 386 9.35 -1.34 20.43
C VAL A 386 10.49 -1.72 19.50
N THR A 387 10.21 -2.60 18.54
CA THR A 387 11.15 -3.11 17.55
C THR A 387 10.74 -2.63 16.17
N ILE A 388 11.57 -1.79 15.56
CA ILE A 388 11.44 -1.40 14.16
C ILE A 388 12.13 -2.48 13.31
N ILE A 389 11.39 -3.08 12.39
CA ILE A 389 11.87 -4.14 11.50
C ILE A 389 11.94 -3.67 10.05
N SER A 390 12.76 -4.33 9.23
CA SER A 390 12.71 -4.15 7.78
C SER A 390 11.30 -4.44 7.27
N SER A 391 10.78 -3.56 6.41
CA SER A 391 9.46 -3.75 5.80
C SER A 391 9.40 -4.98 4.91
N VAL A 392 10.54 -5.41 4.34
CA VAL A 392 10.57 -6.37 3.23
C VAL A 392 11.31 -7.67 3.56
N SER A 393 12.37 -7.61 4.37
CA SER A 393 13.34 -8.73 4.49
C SER A 393 12.70 -10.05 4.92
N ASP A 394 11.91 -10.04 6.01
CA ASP A 394 11.27 -11.25 6.53
C ASP A 394 10.37 -11.91 5.47
N TYR A 395 9.56 -11.11 4.78
CA TYR A 395 8.65 -11.59 3.76
C TYR A 395 9.38 -12.06 2.50
N ALA A 396 10.40 -11.33 2.03
CA ALA A 396 11.20 -11.69 0.87
C ALA A 396 11.96 -13.01 1.06
N ASP A 397 12.56 -13.20 2.24
CA ASP A 397 13.21 -14.46 2.60
C ASP A 397 12.19 -15.60 2.60
N TYR A 398 10.97 -15.37 3.09
CA TYR A 398 9.94 -16.39 3.07
C TYR A 398 9.50 -16.73 1.64
N MET A 399 9.22 -15.76 0.79
CA MET A 399 8.85 -16.00 -0.62
C MET A 399 9.90 -16.84 -1.35
N ARG A 400 11.19 -16.61 -1.09
CA ARG A 400 12.30 -17.42 -1.63
C ARG A 400 12.21 -18.89 -1.22
N THR A 401 11.68 -19.20 -0.05
CA THR A 401 11.46 -20.60 0.37
C THR A 401 10.31 -21.26 -0.39
N LEU A 402 9.27 -20.50 -0.74
CA LEU A 402 8.03 -21.00 -1.33
C LEU A 402 8.12 -21.25 -2.84
N PHE A 403 9.05 -20.59 -3.54
CA PHE A 403 9.20 -20.66 -4.98
C PHE A 403 10.63 -21.01 -5.40
N ASP A 404 10.77 -21.51 -6.62
CA ASP A 404 12.08 -21.71 -7.25
C ASP A 404 12.57 -20.40 -7.89
N PHE A 405 13.29 -19.61 -7.10
CA PHE A 405 13.81 -18.31 -7.54
C PHE A 405 14.84 -18.43 -8.66
N ASP A 406 15.60 -19.52 -8.75
CA ASP A 406 16.61 -19.68 -9.81
C ASP A 406 15.91 -19.87 -11.17
N SER A 407 14.85 -20.67 -11.20
CA SER A 407 14.03 -20.87 -12.39
C SER A 407 13.30 -19.58 -12.83
N ILE A 408 12.73 -18.83 -11.88
CA ILE A 408 12.07 -17.55 -12.17
C ILE A 408 13.09 -16.49 -12.61
N LYS A 409 14.25 -16.42 -11.97
CA LYS A 409 15.32 -15.51 -12.36
C LYS A 409 15.79 -15.78 -13.78
N THR A 410 16.01 -17.06 -14.11
CA THR A 410 16.36 -17.48 -15.48
C THR A 410 15.28 -17.06 -16.48
N LEU A 411 13.99 -17.13 -16.11
CA LEU A 411 12.87 -16.62 -16.91
C LEU A 411 12.97 -15.10 -17.13
N LEU A 412 13.18 -14.31 -16.09
CA LEU A 412 13.18 -12.84 -16.19
C LEU A 412 14.40 -12.31 -16.94
N ILE A 413 15.61 -12.79 -16.62
CA ILE A 413 16.86 -12.26 -17.21
C ILE A 413 17.16 -12.79 -18.61
N GLY A 414 16.54 -13.91 -19.01
CA GLY A 414 16.87 -14.56 -20.28
C GLY A 414 18.06 -15.52 -20.19
N SER A 415 18.48 -16.00 -21.35
CA SER A 415 19.69 -16.77 -21.59
C SER A 415 20.19 -16.48 -23.01
N ASP A 416 21.34 -17.05 -23.39
CA ASP A 416 21.85 -16.93 -24.77
C ASP A 416 20.86 -17.45 -25.84
N GLU A 417 19.93 -18.31 -25.44
CA GLU A 417 18.92 -18.94 -26.32
C GLU A 417 17.53 -18.30 -26.21
N ARG A 418 17.28 -17.45 -25.22
CA ARG A 418 15.96 -16.87 -24.96
C ARG A 418 16.05 -15.45 -24.40
N GLU A 419 15.37 -14.54 -25.08
CA GLU A 419 15.24 -13.15 -24.64
C GLU A 419 14.63 -13.03 -23.22
N PRO A 420 15.02 -11.98 -22.45
CA PRO A 420 14.43 -11.65 -21.16
C PRO A 420 12.89 -11.60 -21.20
N PHE A 421 12.23 -12.19 -20.20
CA PHE A 421 10.77 -12.08 -20.09
C PHE A 421 10.40 -10.71 -19.52
N LYS A 422 9.95 -9.79 -20.38
CA LYS A 422 9.61 -8.42 -19.98
C LYS A 422 8.27 -8.38 -19.22
N LEU A 423 8.35 -8.29 -17.90
CA LEU A 423 7.23 -8.08 -16.97
C LEU A 423 7.15 -6.59 -16.58
N LEU A 424 6.09 -5.90 -17.00
CA LEU A 424 5.78 -4.55 -16.51
C LEU A 424 5.00 -4.65 -15.19
N VAL A 425 5.49 -4.08 -14.10
CA VAL A 425 4.85 -4.21 -12.78
C VAL A 425 4.58 -2.84 -12.18
N SER A 426 3.37 -2.68 -11.62
CA SER A 426 2.94 -1.45 -10.97
C SER A 426 2.58 -1.68 -9.51
N GLY A 427 3.14 -0.86 -8.62
CA GLY A 427 2.70 -0.79 -7.23
C GLY A 427 1.50 0.13 -7.01
N LEU A 428 1.00 0.81 -8.04
CA LEU A 428 -0.01 1.88 -7.95
C LEU A 428 0.28 2.91 -6.85
N ASN A 429 1.57 3.18 -6.60
CA ASN A 429 2.06 4.01 -5.51
C ASN A 429 1.64 3.55 -4.11
N GLY A 430 1.23 2.28 -3.97
CA GLY A 430 0.97 1.59 -2.72
C GLY A 430 2.22 0.93 -2.12
N VAL A 431 2.01 0.19 -1.03
CA VAL A 431 3.11 -0.38 -0.22
C VAL A 431 3.91 -1.47 -0.94
N MET A 432 3.44 -1.98 -2.08
CA MET A 432 4.12 -3.06 -2.81
C MET A 432 5.40 -2.61 -3.51
N GLY A 433 5.64 -1.31 -3.64
CA GLY A 433 6.84 -0.73 -4.23
C GLY A 433 8.18 -1.34 -3.75
N PRO A 434 8.51 -1.25 -2.44
CA PRO A 434 9.71 -1.85 -1.87
C PRO A 434 9.81 -3.37 -2.10
N TYR A 435 8.69 -4.09 -2.09
CA TYR A 435 8.65 -5.53 -2.33
C TYR A 435 8.95 -5.88 -3.80
N ILE A 436 8.44 -5.07 -4.74
CA ILE A 436 8.76 -5.19 -6.17
C ILE A 436 10.26 -5.01 -6.40
N HIS A 437 10.85 -3.96 -5.83
CA HIS A 437 12.28 -3.69 -6.01
C HIS A 437 13.13 -4.79 -5.39
N GLU A 438 12.85 -5.20 -4.16
CA GLU A 438 13.66 -6.22 -3.50
C GLU A 438 13.50 -7.61 -4.14
N ILE A 439 12.26 -8.07 -4.34
CA ILE A 439 12.03 -9.45 -4.80
C ILE A 439 12.18 -9.55 -6.31
N LEU A 440 11.47 -8.72 -7.09
CA LEU A 440 11.46 -8.86 -8.54
C LEU A 440 12.74 -8.28 -9.16
N CYS A 441 13.20 -7.11 -8.73
CA CYS A 441 14.36 -6.45 -9.34
C CYS A 441 15.68 -7.00 -8.78
N ASN A 442 15.92 -6.89 -7.47
CA ASN A 442 17.20 -7.25 -6.86
C ASN A 442 17.43 -8.77 -6.84
N GLN A 443 16.46 -9.55 -6.36
CA GLN A 443 16.64 -11.00 -6.20
C GLN A 443 16.43 -11.77 -7.51
N LEU A 444 15.40 -11.42 -8.28
CA LEU A 444 15.02 -12.13 -9.52
C LEU A 444 15.51 -11.47 -10.82
N GLY A 445 16.12 -10.28 -10.76
CA GLY A 445 16.80 -9.66 -11.91
C GLY A 445 15.89 -8.96 -12.91
N LEU A 446 14.65 -8.59 -12.53
CA LEU A 446 13.80 -7.72 -13.35
C LEU A 446 14.48 -6.36 -13.56
N ASN A 447 14.46 -5.82 -14.77
CA ASN A 447 14.89 -4.44 -15.01
C ASN A 447 14.00 -3.48 -14.19
N SER A 448 14.60 -2.67 -13.33
CA SER A 448 13.90 -1.70 -12.48
C SER A 448 13.11 -0.64 -13.26
N GLU A 449 13.46 -0.38 -14.53
CA GLU A 449 12.67 0.49 -15.42
C GLU A 449 11.27 -0.08 -15.72
N LEU A 450 11.08 -1.39 -15.56
CA LEU A 450 9.77 -2.04 -15.70
C LEU A 450 8.95 -2.00 -14.40
N ALA A 451 9.50 -1.47 -13.30
CA ALA A 451 8.80 -1.27 -12.04
C ALA A 451 8.26 0.16 -11.92
N ILE A 452 7.06 0.40 -12.44
CA ILE A 452 6.42 1.73 -12.45
C ILE A 452 5.56 1.97 -11.22
N LYS A 453 5.32 3.23 -10.86
CA LYS A 453 4.53 3.61 -9.66
C LYS A 453 4.92 2.77 -8.43
N SER A 454 6.22 2.47 -8.31
CA SER A 454 6.81 1.57 -7.32
C SER A 454 7.38 2.32 -6.12
N GLN A 455 7.09 3.63 -6.02
CA GLN A 455 7.34 4.44 -4.85
C GLN A 455 6.02 4.60 -4.07
N PRO A 456 5.94 4.14 -2.81
CA PRO A 456 4.79 4.41 -1.95
C PRO A 456 4.57 5.93 -1.76
N LEU A 457 3.32 6.41 -1.94
CA LEU A 457 2.89 7.81 -1.74
C LEU A 457 1.62 7.92 -0.90
N GLU A 458 1.49 8.97 -0.06
CA GLU A 458 0.41 9.15 0.94
C GLU A 458 -1.02 9.09 0.43
N ASP A 459 -1.21 9.48 -0.82
CA ASP A 459 -2.48 9.56 -1.53
C ASP A 459 -2.48 8.67 -2.79
N PHE A 460 -1.54 7.72 -2.88
CA PHE A 460 -1.32 6.88 -4.07
C PHE A 460 -1.08 7.69 -5.35
N GLY A 461 -0.48 8.88 -5.24
CA GLY A 461 -0.27 9.78 -6.37
C GLY A 461 -1.54 10.48 -6.83
N GLY A 462 -2.54 10.61 -5.96
CA GLY A 462 -3.88 11.13 -6.25
C GLY A 462 -4.77 10.16 -7.03
N GLY A 463 -4.35 8.90 -7.17
CA GLY A 463 -5.07 7.86 -7.92
C GLY A 463 -5.87 6.91 -7.03
N HIS A 464 -6.65 6.04 -7.66
CA HIS A 464 -7.31 4.93 -6.99
C HIS A 464 -6.43 3.68 -7.08
N PRO A 465 -5.98 3.10 -5.95
CA PRO A 465 -5.02 1.99 -5.96
C PRO A 465 -5.72 0.62 -6.06
N ASP A 466 -6.84 0.50 -6.77
CA ASP A 466 -7.48 -0.83 -6.98
C ASP A 466 -7.01 -1.38 -8.34
N PRO A 467 -6.36 -2.56 -8.39
CA PRO A 467 -5.78 -3.10 -9.60
C PRO A 467 -6.88 -3.68 -10.48
N ASN A 468 -7.52 -2.83 -11.28
CA ASN A 468 -8.51 -3.24 -12.28
C ASN A 468 -8.31 -2.44 -13.58
N LEU A 469 -9.01 -2.84 -14.65
CA LEU A 469 -8.86 -2.23 -15.98
C LEU A 469 -9.22 -0.74 -16.02
N THR A 470 -10.02 -0.26 -15.07
CA THR A 470 -10.45 1.15 -14.96
C THR A 470 -9.40 2.00 -14.30
N TYR A 471 -8.89 1.59 -13.14
CA TYR A 471 -7.99 2.41 -12.33
C TYR A 471 -6.50 2.19 -12.63
N ALA A 472 -6.12 1.03 -13.18
CA ALA A 472 -4.79 0.77 -13.73
C ALA A 472 -4.73 0.97 -15.26
N ALA A 473 -5.56 1.86 -15.81
CA ALA A 473 -5.70 2.07 -17.25
C ALA A 473 -4.40 2.46 -17.96
N ASP A 474 -3.49 3.17 -17.28
CA ASP A 474 -2.19 3.53 -17.84
C ASP A 474 -1.27 2.30 -18.01
N LEU A 475 -1.25 1.38 -17.03
CA LEU A 475 -0.57 0.09 -17.15
C LEU A 475 -1.15 -0.72 -18.33
N VAL A 476 -2.48 -0.75 -18.45
CA VAL A 476 -3.18 -1.45 -19.56
C VAL A 476 -2.76 -0.85 -20.90
N GLN A 477 -2.75 0.48 -21.03
CA GLN A 477 -2.34 1.16 -22.25
C GLN A 477 -0.89 0.85 -22.63
N MET A 478 0.03 0.79 -21.66
CA MET A 478 1.44 0.46 -21.90
C MET A 478 1.61 -0.94 -22.49
N ILE A 479 0.96 -1.97 -21.94
CA ILE A 479 1.06 -3.34 -22.46
C ILE A 479 0.30 -3.57 -23.78
N VAL A 480 -0.74 -2.78 -24.05
CA VAL A 480 -1.41 -2.77 -25.35
C VAL A 480 -0.49 -2.14 -26.42
N ALA A 481 0.20 -1.05 -26.08
CA ALA A 481 1.02 -0.28 -27.02
C ALA A 481 2.39 -0.92 -27.30
N ASP A 482 3.04 -1.53 -26.31
CA ASP A 482 4.37 -2.14 -26.46
C ASP A 482 4.27 -3.67 -26.59
N SER A 483 4.35 -4.15 -27.83
CA SER A 483 4.35 -5.59 -28.15
C SER A 483 5.53 -6.39 -27.56
N SER A 484 6.59 -5.71 -27.12
CA SER A 484 7.75 -6.36 -26.49
C SER A 484 7.46 -6.79 -25.06
N LEU A 485 6.48 -6.17 -24.39
CA LEU A 485 6.01 -6.58 -23.07
C LEU A 485 5.31 -7.95 -23.16
N ALA A 486 5.71 -8.88 -22.30
CA ALA A 486 5.16 -10.23 -22.29
C ALA A 486 3.99 -10.36 -21.30
N MET A 487 4.04 -9.58 -20.22
CA MET A 487 3.07 -9.60 -19.13
C MET A 487 3.11 -8.27 -18.39
N ALA A 488 1.97 -7.88 -17.82
CA ALA A 488 1.85 -6.79 -16.87
C ALA A 488 1.14 -7.25 -15.60
N ALA A 489 1.52 -6.66 -14.46
CA ALA A 489 0.89 -6.90 -13.18
C ALA A 489 0.71 -5.60 -12.38
N ALA A 490 -0.37 -5.52 -11.62
CA ALA A 490 -0.62 -4.42 -10.67
C ALA A 490 -1.00 -4.98 -9.31
N PHE A 491 -0.65 -4.26 -8.24
CA PHE A 491 -1.09 -4.55 -6.88
C PHE A 491 -1.89 -3.39 -6.30
N ASP A 492 -2.74 -3.68 -5.31
CA ASP A 492 -3.46 -2.63 -4.59
C ASP A 492 -2.63 -1.94 -3.51
N GLY A 493 -3.24 -0.98 -2.81
CA GLY A 493 -2.56 -0.10 -1.86
C GLY A 493 -1.88 -0.83 -0.70
N ASP A 494 -2.43 -1.96 -0.22
CA ASP A 494 -1.81 -2.82 0.81
C ASP A 494 -1.24 -4.15 0.32
N GLY A 495 -1.33 -4.44 -0.98
CA GLY A 495 -0.67 -5.57 -1.63
C GLY A 495 -1.38 -6.91 -1.49
N ASP A 496 -2.63 -6.90 -1.02
CA ASP A 496 -3.44 -8.09 -0.84
C ASP A 496 -4.23 -8.46 -2.12
N ARG A 497 -4.21 -7.60 -3.15
CA ARG A 497 -4.79 -7.89 -4.47
C ARG A 497 -3.76 -7.86 -5.60
N ASN A 498 -4.05 -8.58 -6.68
CA ASN A 498 -3.28 -8.50 -7.92
C ASN A 498 -4.12 -8.64 -9.19
N MET A 499 -3.81 -7.81 -10.19
CA MET A 499 -4.30 -7.97 -11.57
C MET A 499 -3.17 -8.45 -12.47
N LEU A 500 -3.51 -9.32 -13.43
CA LEU A 500 -2.59 -9.84 -14.42
C LEU A 500 -3.12 -9.61 -15.84
N ILE A 501 -2.22 -9.18 -16.72
CA ILE A 501 -2.50 -8.93 -18.14
C ILE A 501 -1.38 -9.56 -18.96
N GLY A 502 -1.72 -10.39 -19.95
CA GLY A 502 -0.79 -10.90 -20.94
C GLY A 502 -0.47 -9.89 -22.03
N ARG A 503 0.46 -10.27 -22.91
CA ARG A 503 0.83 -9.48 -24.10
C ARG A 503 -0.40 -8.96 -24.87
N HIS A 504 -0.27 -7.75 -25.46
CA HIS A 504 -1.31 -7.08 -26.24
C HIS A 504 -2.61 -6.81 -25.46
N GLY A 505 -2.55 -6.78 -24.12
CA GLY A 505 -3.72 -6.50 -23.29
C GLY A 505 -4.62 -7.70 -23.03
N PHE A 506 -4.12 -8.94 -23.18
CA PHE A 506 -4.88 -10.15 -22.86
C PHE A 506 -5.21 -10.21 -21.36
N PHE A 507 -6.41 -9.79 -20.97
CA PHE A 507 -6.83 -9.75 -19.57
C PHE A 507 -7.12 -11.15 -19.03
N VAL A 508 -6.60 -11.45 -17.84
CA VAL A 508 -6.92 -12.68 -17.10
C VAL A 508 -7.87 -12.31 -15.97
N SER A 509 -9.09 -12.84 -16.01
CA SER A 509 -10.05 -12.63 -14.92
C SER A 509 -9.50 -13.22 -13.61
N PRO A 510 -9.84 -12.65 -12.44
CA PRO A 510 -9.42 -13.22 -11.16
C PRO A 510 -9.91 -14.66 -10.96
N CYS A 511 -11.06 -14.99 -11.54
CA CYS A 511 -11.62 -16.34 -11.52
C CYS A 511 -10.78 -17.34 -12.34
N ASP A 512 -10.37 -16.95 -13.56
CA ASP A 512 -9.49 -17.76 -14.40
C ASP A 512 -8.09 -17.87 -13.79
N SER A 513 -7.58 -16.78 -13.20
CA SER A 513 -6.28 -16.78 -12.51
C SER A 513 -6.23 -17.81 -11.39
N LEU A 514 -7.24 -17.83 -10.53
CA LEU A 514 -7.38 -18.83 -9.46
C LEU A 514 -7.43 -20.27 -10.02
N ALA A 515 -8.24 -20.51 -11.04
CA ALA A 515 -8.40 -21.83 -11.64
C ALA A 515 -7.12 -22.31 -12.34
N VAL A 516 -6.40 -21.43 -13.03
CA VAL A 516 -5.12 -21.74 -13.68
C VAL A 516 -4.05 -22.10 -12.65
N ILE A 517 -3.92 -21.31 -11.57
CA ILE A 517 -2.99 -21.63 -10.48
C ILE A 517 -3.36 -22.98 -9.84
N ALA A 518 -4.66 -23.24 -9.63
CA ALA A 518 -5.15 -24.50 -9.08
C ALA A 518 -4.85 -25.71 -9.98
N ASP A 519 -4.88 -25.58 -11.31
CA ASP A 519 -4.52 -26.67 -12.23
C ASP A 519 -3.00 -26.90 -12.30
N ASN A 520 -2.21 -25.89 -11.93
CA ASN A 520 -0.76 -25.89 -12.08
C ASN A 520 -0.01 -25.83 -10.72
N THR A 521 -0.63 -26.29 -9.63
CA THR A 521 0.04 -26.33 -8.31
C THR A 521 1.37 -27.06 -8.34
N ASP A 522 1.50 -28.05 -9.23
CA ASP A 522 2.71 -28.86 -9.38
C ASP A 522 3.89 -28.07 -9.99
N CYS A 523 3.67 -26.83 -10.46
CA CYS A 523 4.73 -25.89 -10.85
C CYS A 523 5.26 -25.06 -9.68
N ILE A 524 4.63 -25.13 -8.50
CA ILE A 524 4.94 -24.28 -7.35
C ILE A 524 5.62 -25.14 -6.28
N LYS A 525 6.87 -24.79 -5.96
CA LYS A 525 7.72 -25.53 -5.01
C LYS A 525 7.02 -25.81 -3.68
N TYR A 526 6.35 -24.81 -3.10
CA TYR A 526 5.61 -24.98 -1.84
C TYR A 526 4.61 -26.14 -1.88
N PHE A 527 3.80 -26.27 -2.95
CA PHE A 527 2.83 -27.36 -3.08
C PHE A 527 3.48 -28.70 -3.43
N GLN A 528 4.64 -28.71 -4.09
CA GLN A 528 5.41 -29.94 -4.29
C GLN A 528 5.93 -30.50 -2.96
N GLU A 529 6.34 -29.63 -2.04
CA GLU A 529 6.92 -30.02 -0.75
C GLU A 529 5.86 -30.35 0.32
N ASN A 530 4.71 -29.67 0.30
CA ASN A 530 3.70 -29.76 1.35
C ASN A 530 2.41 -30.48 0.90
N GLY A 531 2.23 -30.72 -0.39
CA GLY A 531 0.99 -31.21 -0.96
C GLY A 531 -0.10 -30.12 -1.03
N VAL A 532 -1.32 -30.54 -1.36
CA VAL A 532 -2.50 -29.66 -1.48
C VAL A 532 -3.67 -30.31 -0.74
N HIS A 533 -4.25 -29.61 0.23
CA HIS A 533 -5.34 -30.13 1.06
C HIS A 533 -6.73 -29.99 0.40
N GLY A 534 -6.93 -28.91 -0.35
CA GLY A 534 -8.20 -28.58 -0.99
C GLY A 534 -8.18 -27.18 -1.55
N PHE A 535 -9.29 -26.79 -2.18
CA PHE A 535 -9.44 -25.46 -2.77
C PHE A 535 -10.70 -24.78 -2.28
N ALA A 536 -10.71 -23.45 -2.27
CA ALA A 536 -11.90 -22.69 -1.92
C ALA A 536 -12.07 -21.45 -2.80
N ARG A 537 -13.31 -21.00 -2.96
CA ARG A 537 -13.63 -19.74 -3.61
C ARG A 537 -14.74 -19.01 -2.88
N SER A 538 -14.79 -17.69 -3.02
CA SER A 538 -15.95 -16.93 -2.56
C SER A 538 -17.17 -17.27 -3.42
N MET A 539 -18.35 -17.09 -2.85
CA MET A 539 -19.62 -17.30 -3.55
C MET A 539 -19.70 -16.51 -4.87
N PRO A 540 -19.29 -15.22 -4.94
CA PRO A 540 -19.35 -14.48 -6.21
C PRO A 540 -18.28 -14.89 -7.25
N THR A 541 -17.17 -15.50 -6.82
CA THR A 541 -16.16 -16.06 -7.75
C THR A 541 -16.80 -17.12 -8.65
N SER A 542 -16.47 -17.11 -9.95
CA SER A 542 -17.05 -18.04 -10.92
C SER A 542 -16.71 -19.49 -10.59
N ARG A 543 -17.46 -20.42 -11.18
CA ARG A 543 -17.29 -21.87 -10.97
C ARG A 543 -16.15 -22.47 -11.81
N ALA A 544 -15.25 -21.67 -12.39
CA ALA A 544 -14.07 -22.16 -13.10
C ALA A 544 -13.22 -23.10 -12.22
N LEU A 545 -12.98 -22.71 -10.96
CA LEU A 545 -12.25 -23.55 -9.99
C LEU A 545 -12.92 -24.91 -9.77
N ASN A 546 -14.26 -24.98 -9.73
CA ASN A 546 -14.99 -26.24 -9.51
C ASN A 546 -14.66 -27.30 -10.57
N LEU A 547 -14.40 -26.90 -11.81
CA LEU A 547 -14.05 -27.80 -12.90
C LEU A 547 -12.67 -28.43 -12.68
N VAL A 548 -11.71 -27.63 -12.22
CA VAL A 548 -10.37 -28.09 -11.86
C VAL A 548 -10.45 -29.06 -10.69
N CYS A 549 -11.15 -28.69 -9.61
CA CYS A 549 -11.30 -29.53 -8.43
C CYS A 549 -11.96 -30.88 -8.77
N LYS A 550 -13.03 -30.86 -9.59
CA LYS A 550 -13.69 -32.08 -10.07
C LYS A 550 -12.73 -32.97 -10.87
N SER A 551 -11.93 -32.38 -11.76
CA SER A 551 -10.94 -33.13 -12.57
C SER A 551 -9.80 -33.70 -11.74
N ARG A 552 -9.43 -33.04 -10.64
CA ARG A 552 -8.38 -33.49 -9.71
C ARG A 552 -8.93 -34.36 -8.57
N SER A 553 -10.24 -34.63 -8.53
CA SER A 553 -10.92 -35.32 -7.43
C SER A 553 -10.63 -34.68 -6.05
N MET A 554 -10.60 -33.36 -6.01
CA MET A 554 -10.34 -32.57 -4.79
C MET A 554 -11.57 -31.79 -4.36
N GLN A 555 -11.67 -31.56 -3.05
CA GLN A 555 -12.77 -30.78 -2.47
C GLN A 555 -12.66 -29.30 -2.88
N CYS A 556 -13.80 -28.72 -3.27
CA CYS A 556 -13.95 -27.30 -3.55
C CYS A 556 -14.95 -26.70 -2.55
N TYR A 557 -14.50 -25.80 -1.69
CA TYR A 557 -15.36 -25.10 -0.74
C TYR A 557 -15.88 -23.79 -1.35
N GLU A 558 -17.17 -23.54 -1.23
CA GLU A 558 -17.79 -22.24 -1.54
C GLU A 558 -18.10 -21.54 -0.22
N VAL A 559 -17.52 -20.37 0.00
CA VAL A 559 -17.66 -19.59 1.24
C VAL A 559 -18.21 -18.19 0.96
N PRO A 560 -18.74 -17.45 1.95
CA PRO A 560 -19.09 -16.05 1.76
C PRO A 560 -17.87 -15.19 1.45
N THR A 561 -18.08 -13.98 0.92
CA THR A 561 -17.00 -13.01 0.75
C THR A 561 -16.45 -12.60 2.11
N GLY A 562 -15.11 -12.57 2.24
CA GLY A 562 -14.40 -12.26 3.46
C GLY A 562 -13.34 -13.31 3.77
N TRP A 563 -12.08 -12.88 3.85
CA TRP A 563 -10.95 -13.81 3.96
C TRP A 563 -10.91 -14.65 5.24
N LYS A 564 -11.64 -14.23 6.29
CA LYS A 564 -11.79 -14.99 7.54
C LYS A 564 -12.35 -16.41 7.34
N PHE A 565 -13.24 -16.61 6.36
CA PHE A 565 -13.82 -17.93 6.07
C PHE A 565 -12.78 -18.87 5.47
N PHE A 566 -11.91 -18.37 4.59
CA PHE A 566 -10.76 -19.15 4.10
C PHE A 566 -9.76 -19.44 5.22
N GLY A 567 -9.48 -18.44 6.07
CA GLY A 567 -8.57 -18.62 7.21
C GLY A 567 -8.98 -19.79 8.10
N ASN A 568 -10.28 -19.96 8.38
CA ASN A 568 -10.79 -21.09 9.17
C ASN A 568 -10.54 -22.44 8.48
N LEU A 569 -10.79 -22.52 7.16
CA LEU A 569 -10.50 -23.72 6.36
C LEU A 569 -8.99 -24.03 6.31
N MET A 570 -8.13 -23.01 6.22
CA MET A 570 -6.67 -23.17 6.22
C MET A 570 -6.17 -23.68 7.58
N ASP A 571 -6.68 -23.14 8.69
CA ASP A 571 -6.32 -23.60 10.04
C ASP A 571 -6.75 -25.05 10.28
N ALA A 572 -7.88 -25.47 9.69
CA ALA A 572 -8.36 -26.85 9.71
C ALA A 572 -7.70 -27.79 8.68
N LYS A 573 -6.74 -27.29 7.87
CA LYS A 573 -6.11 -28.04 6.76
C LYS A 573 -7.11 -28.62 5.76
N LEU A 574 -8.17 -27.87 5.47
CA LEU A 574 -9.17 -28.21 4.46
C LEU A 574 -8.95 -27.46 3.14
N CYS A 575 -8.25 -26.33 3.17
CA CYS A 575 -7.99 -25.49 2.01
C CYS A 575 -6.51 -25.10 1.96
N SER A 576 -5.87 -25.30 0.81
CA SER A 576 -4.51 -24.84 0.54
C SER A 576 -4.45 -23.69 -0.45
N LEU A 577 -5.39 -23.55 -1.39
CA LEU A 577 -5.44 -22.43 -2.33
C LEU A 577 -6.86 -21.90 -2.45
N CYS A 578 -7.01 -20.58 -2.32
CA CYS A 578 -8.30 -19.94 -2.45
C CYS A 578 -8.23 -18.56 -3.11
N GLY A 579 -9.40 -18.04 -3.50
CA GLY A 579 -9.48 -16.70 -4.03
C GLY A 579 -10.88 -16.10 -4.05
N GLU A 580 -10.90 -14.79 -4.25
CA GLU A 580 -12.06 -13.93 -4.41
C GLU A 580 -11.98 -13.23 -5.77
N GLU A 581 -13.16 -12.93 -6.33
CA GLU A 581 -13.33 -12.25 -7.61
C GLU A 581 -12.88 -10.79 -7.60
N SER A 582 -12.54 -10.24 -6.43
CA SER A 582 -11.96 -8.92 -6.25
C SER A 582 -10.43 -8.94 -6.33
N PHE A 583 -9.86 -9.75 -7.23
CA PHE A 583 -8.40 -9.85 -7.42
C PHE A 583 -7.63 -10.38 -6.20
N GLY A 584 -8.31 -11.10 -5.30
CA GLY A 584 -7.69 -11.69 -4.12
C GLY A 584 -7.37 -13.15 -4.33
N ILE A 585 -6.09 -13.54 -4.31
CA ILE A 585 -5.67 -14.95 -4.33
C ILE A 585 -4.66 -15.17 -3.21
N GLY A 586 -4.67 -16.35 -2.59
CA GLY A 586 -3.69 -16.71 -1.56
C GLY A 586 -3.72 -18.19 -1.26
N SER A 587 -2.75 -18.64 -0.46
CA SER A 587 -2.63 -20.03 -0.02
C SER A 587 -2.37 -20.13 1.48
N ASP A 588 -2.41 -21.34 2.04
CA ASP A 588 -2.26 -21.62 3.48
C ASP A 588 -0.88 -21.28 4.09
N HIS A 589 0.07 -20.80 3.28
CA HIS A 589 1.35 -20.24 3.73
C HIS A 589 1.18 -18.98 4.61
N ILE A 590 0.11 -18.20 4.43
CA ILE A 590 -0.32 -17.08 5.30
C ILE A 590 -1.85 -17.04 5.37
N ARG A 591 -2.42 -16.19 6.24
CA ARG A 591 -3.89 -16.13 6.49
C ARG A 591 -4.49 -14.85 5.92
N GLU A 592 -3.90 -14.34 4.86
CA GLU A 592 -4.32 -13.18 4.08
C GLU A 592 -4.24 -13.48 2.58
N LYS A 593 -4.86 -12.60 1.79
CA LYS A 593 -4.61 -12.56 0.35
C LYS A 593 -3.16 -12.13 0.12
N ASP A 594 -2.53 -12.62 -0.94
CA ASP A 594 -1.15 -12.30 -1.26
C ASP A 594 -0.97 -12.08 -2.76
N GLY A 595 -1.00 -10.82 -3.16
CA GLY A 595 -0.91 -10.44 -4.57
C GLY A 595 0.43 -10.80 -5.21
N LEU A 596 1.54 -10.59 -4.49
CA LEU A 596 2.87 -10.89 -5.02
C LEU A 596 3.13 -12.40 -5.07
N TRP A 597 2.66 -13.16 -4.09
CA TRP A 597 2.65 -14.61 -4.16
C TRP A 597 1.88 -15.11 -5.40
N ALA A 598 0.72 -14.52 -5.71
CA ALA A 598 -0.05 -14.91 -6.89
C ALA A 598 0.70 -14.59 -8.21
N LEU A 599 1.43 -13.47 -8.27
CA LEU A 599 2.33 -13.18 -9.40
C LEU A 599 3.48 -14.20 -9.49
N LEU A 600 4.14 -14.54 -8.38
CA LEU A 600 5.22 -15.52 -8.34
C LEU A 600 4.73 -16.93 -8.72
N ALA A 601 3.49 -17.29 -8.41
CA ALA A 601 2.85 -18.51 -8.87
C ALA A 601 2.76 -18.53 -10.41
N TRP A 602 2.30 -17.45 -11.03
CA TRP A 602 2.27 -17.32 -12.49
C TRP A 602 3.66 -17.37 -13.13
N LEU A 603 4.64 -16.70 -12.54
CA LEU A 603 6.02 -16.76 -13.00
C LEU A 603 6.61 -18.17 -12.88
N SER A 604 6.24 -18.93 -11.85
CA SER A 604 6.65 -20.33 -11.71
C SER A 604 6.07 -21.22 -12.80
N ILE A 605 4.80 -21.03 -13.17
CA ILE A 605 4.15 -21.74 -14.28
C ILE A 605 4.87 -21.41 -15.60
N LEU A 606 5.14 -20.13 -15.85
CA LEU A 606 5.85 -19.67 -17.06
C LEU A 606 7.30 -20.20 -17.11
N ALA A 607 8.01 -20.18 -15.98
CA ALA A 607 9.37 -20.71 -15.87
C ALA A 607 9.38 -22.22 -16.14
N LYS A 608 8.43 -22.97 -15.57
CA LYS A 608 8.30 -24.40 -15.83
C LYS A 608 8.05 -24.70 -17.30
N ARG A 609 7.16 -23.95 -17.96
CA ARG A 609 6.91 -24.07 -19.40
C ARG A 609 8.16 -23.80 -20.23
N SER A 610 8.94 -22.79 -19.87
CA SER A 610 10.22 -22.49 -20.52
C SER A 610 11.19 -23.67 -20.43
N GLN A 611 11.28 -24.35 -19.27
CA GLN A 611 12.18 -25.50 -19.08
C GLN A 611 11.81 -26.72 -19.92
N ILE A 612 10.51 -26.91 -20.20
CA ILE A 612 10.01 -28.08 -20.94
C ILE A 612 9.67 -27.77 -22.41
N GLY A 613 10.08 -26.60 -22.91
CA GLY A 613 9.91 -26.22 -24.32
C GLY A 613 8.48 -25.90 -24.75
N LEU A 614 7.60 -25.53 -23.80
CA LEU A 614 6.23 -25.07 -24.11
C LEU A 614 6.18 -23.55 -24.32
N PRO A 615 5.15 -23.02 -25.04
CA PRO A 615 4.99 -21.58 -25.24
C PRO A 615 4.95 -20.80 -23.92
N VAL A 616 5.82 -19.80 -23.78
CA VAL A 616 5.98 -18.99 -22.57
C VAL A 616 5.18 -17.68 -22.70
N ASN A 617 3.85 -17.79 -22.66
CA ASN A 617 2.97 -16.61 -22.63
C ASN A 617 1.64 -16.93 -21.93
N VAL A 618 1.05 -15.90 -21.31
CA VAL A 618 -0.18 -15.98 -20.51
C VAL A 618 -1.37 -16.49 -21.33
N GLU A 619 -1.56 -15.98 -22.54
CA GLU A 619 -2.69 -16.35 -23.41
C GLU A 619 -2.71 -17.85 -23.73
N SER A 620 -1.57 -18.46 -24.07
CA SER A 620 -1.48 -19.89 -24.35
C SER A 620 -1.90 -20.75 -23.15
N ILE A 621 -1.50 -20.37 -21.94
CA ILE A 621 -1.85 -21.07 -20.70
C ILE A 621 -3.37 -21.01 -20.49
N VAL A 622 -3.97 -19.83 -20.63
CA VAL A 622 -5.41 -19.63 -20.45
C VAL A 622 -6.22 -20.35 -21.54
N MET A 623 -5.78 -20.29 -22.79
CA MET A 623 -6.45 -21.00 -23.89
C MET A 623 -6.34 -22.52 -23.75
N GLU A 624 -5.21 -23.05 -23.28
CA GLU A 624 -5.06 -24.48 -22.96
C GLU A 624 -5.97 -24.89 -21.79
N HIS A 625 -6.05 -24.06 -20.74
CA HIS A 625 -6.94 -24.26 -19.60
C HIS A 625 -8.41 -24.32 -20.05
N TRP A 626 -8.86 -23.35 -20.85
CA TRP A 626 -10.22 -23.35 -21.37
C TRP A 626 -10.49 -24.53 -22.31
N LYS A 627 -9.54 -24.96 -23.15
CA LYS A 627 -9.69 -26.18 -23.95
C LYS A 627 -9.86 -27.44 -23.11
N LYS A 628 -9.21 -27.50 -21.94
CA LYS A 628 -9.27 -28.66 -21.03
C LYS A 628 -10.57 -28.69 -20.23
N TYR A 629 -11.08 -27.53 -19.81
CA TYR A 629 -12.18 -27.44 -18.85
C TYR A 629 -13.48 -26.83 -19.39
N GLY A 630 -13.44 -26.14 -20.52
CA GLY A 630 -14.43 -25.13 -20.90
C GLY A 630 -14.10 -23.75 -20.33
N ARG A 631 -14.83 -22.74 -20.77
CA ARG A 631 -14.67 -21.36 -20.31
C ARG A 631 -15.88 -20.92 -19.49
N TYR A 632 -15.63 -20.39 -18.29
CA TYR A 632 -16.62 -19.55 -17.62
C TYR A 632 -16.43 -18.12 -18.07
N PHE A 633 -17.37 -17.61 -18.85
CA PHE A 633 -17.46 -16.18 -19.08
C PHE A 633 -17.93 -15.53 -17.78
N PHE A 634 -17.22 -14.50 -17.33
CA PHE A 634 -17.48 -13.80 -16.09
C PHE A 634 -17.44 -12.29 -16.31
N THR A 635 -18.31 -11.56 -15.63
CA THR A 635 -18.13 -10.13 -15.38
C THR A 635 -18.70 -9.71 -14.04
N ARG A 636 -18.14 -8.64 -13.47
CA ARG A 636 -18.70 -7.90 -12.33
C ARG A 636 -18.94 -6.44 -12.69
N TYR A 637 -20.12 -5.94 -12.38
CA TYR A 637 -20.51 -4.54 -12.52
C TYR A 637 -20.66 -3.93 -11.13
N ASP A 638 -19.85 -2.91 -10.84
CA ASP A 638 -19.93 -2.16 -9.58
C ASP A 638 -20.60 -0.80 -9.84
N TYR A 639 -21.72 -0.55 -9.17
CA TYR A 639 -22.39 0.74 -9.12
C TYR A 639 -22.08 1.38 -7.76
N GLU A 640 -21.09 2.26 -7.75
CA GLU A 640 -20.53 2.88 -6.54
C GLU A 640 -21.27 4.17 -6.17
N ASN A 641 -21.26 4.54 -4.89
CA ASN A 641 -21.91 5.75 -4.37
C ASN A 641 -23.41 5.83 -4.71
N CYS A 642 -24.11 4.70 -4.74
CA CYS A 642 -25.57 4.71 -4.75
C CYS A 642 -26.07 5.25 -3.41
N GLU A 643 -27.21 5.93 -3.39
CA GLU A 643 -27.82 6.26 -2.10
C GLU A 643 -28.22 4.96 -1.38
N SER A 644 -28.04 4.92 -0.05
CA SER A 644 -28.35 3.71 0.73
C SER A 644 -29.80 3.25 0.53
N SER A 645 -30.74 4.19 0.43
CA SER A 645 -32.15 3.94 0.14
C SER A 645 -32.38 3.26 -1.22
N GLN A 646 -31.63 3.65 -2.25
CA GLN A 646 -31.67 3.02 -3.58
C GLN A 646 -31.10 1.60 -3.53
N GLY A 647 -30.00 1.40 -2.79
CA GLY A 647 -29.43 0.09 -2.54
C GLY A 647 -30.43 -0.85 -1.87
N ASP A 648 -31.09 -0.37 -0.81
CA ASP A 648 -32.11 -1.12 -0.08
C ASP A 648 -33.33 -1.44 -0.95
N GLU A 649 -33.80 -0.49 -1.78
CA GLU A 649 -34.92 -0.72 -2.71
C GLU A 649 -34.60 -1.84 -3.72
N ILE A 650 -33.40 -1.82 -4.30
CA ILE A 650 -32.92 -2.88 -5.21
C ILE A 650 -32.90 -4.24 -4.52
N MET A 651 -32.32 -4.31 -3.32
CA MET A 651 -32.24 -5.56 -2.56
C MET A 651 -33.62 -6.07 -2.15
N ASN A 652 -34.54 -5.18 -1.75
CA ASN A 652 -35.91 -5.55 -1.43
C ASN A 652 -36.69 -6.09 -2.63
N GLN A 653 -36.50 -5.50 -3.82
CA GLN A 653 -37.09 -6.01 -5.06
C GLN A 653 -36.58 -7.43 -5.37
N LEU A 654 -35.27 -7.66 -5.31
CA LEU A 654 -34.67 -8.97 -5.53
C LEU A 654 -35.13 -9.99 -4.49
N LYS A 655 -35.22 -9.57 -3.22
CA LYS A 655 -35.75 -10.42 -2.15
C LYS A 655 -37.19 -10.84 -2.41
N LYS A 656 -38.05 -9.92 -2.86
CA LYS A 656 -39.44 -10.24 -3.21
C LYS A 656 -39.51 -11.26 -4.34
N LEU A 657 -38.65 -11.13 -5.36
CA LEU A 657 -38.54 -12.15 -6.40
C LEU A 657 -38.21 -13.52 -5.79
N ILE A 658 -37.19 -13.61 -4.92
CA ILE A 658 -36.81 -14.87 -4.27
C ILE A 658 -37.94 -15.46 -3.40
N ASP A 659 -38.60 -14.62 -2.59
CA ASP A 659 -39.65 -15.06 -1.67
C ASP A 659 -40.93 -15.50 -2.41
N ASP A 660 -41.17 -14.96 -3.62
CA ASP A 660 -42.20 -15.44 -4.54
C ASP A 660 -41.76 -16.82 -5.08
N ASN A 661 -42.03 -17.90 -4.33
CA ASN A 661 -41.65 -19.32 -4.58
C ASN A 661 -41.97 -19.91 -5.99
N GLY A 662 -42.52 -19.12 -6.92
CA GLY A 662 -42.83 -19.49 -8.30
C GLY A 662 -41.70 -19.23 -9.32
N ILE A 663 -40.47 -18.90 -8.88
CA ILE A 663 -39.36 -18.62 -9.80
C ILE A 663 -38.76 -19.88 -10.42
N SER A 664 -38.75 -21.03 -9.72
CA SER A 664 -38.23 -22.26 -10.31
C SER A 664 -39.08 -22.67 -11.53
N GLY A 665 -38.44 -22.80 -12.69
CA GLY A 665 -39.09 -23.01 -13.99
C GLY A 665 -39.62 -21.74 -14.66
N HIS A 666 -39.53 -20.56 -14.02
CA HIS A 666 -39.92 -19.30 -14.64
C HIS A 666 -39.03 -18.98 -15.83
N VAL A 667 -39.67 -18.56 -16.93
CA VAL A 667 -38.99 -18.22 -18.19
C VAL A 667 -38.88 -16.71 -18.30
N TYR A 668 -37.67 -16.20 -18.11
CA TYR A 668 -37.35 -14.80 -18.38
C TYR A 668 -37.00 -14.65 -19.85
N THR A 669 -37.57 -13.64 -20.52
CA THR A 669 -37.27 -13.33 -21.93
C THR A 669 -36.70 -11.93 -22.01
N THR A 670 -35.45 -11.83 -22.44
CA THR A 670 -34.79 -10.54 -22.71
C THR A 670 -35.47 -9.76 -23.83
N VAL A 671 -35.21 -8.46 -23.97
CA VAL A 671 -35.66 -7.63 -25.10
C VAL A 671 -35.10 -8.16 -26.42
N SER A 672 -33.89 -8.72 -26.38
CA SER A 672 -33.27 -9.43 -27.52
C SER A 672 -33.93 -10.80 -27.84
N GLY A 673 -34.91 -11.25 -27.07
CA GLY A 673 -35.69 -12.46 -27.31
C GLY A 673 -35.06 -13.76 -26.77
N ARG A 674 -33.85 -13.69 -26.17
CA ARG A 674 -33.24 -14.84 -25.51
C ARG A 674 -34.02 -15.19 -24.24
N GLN A 675 -34.28 -16.49 -24.08
CA GLN A 675 -34.97 -17.05 -22.92
C GLN A 675 -33.98 -17.64 -21.92
N PHE A 676 -34.26 -17.44 -20.64
CA PHE A 676 -33.56 -18.01 -19.50
C PHE A 676 -34.56 -18.68 -18.58
N VAL A 677 -34.35 -19.96 -18.29
CA VAL A 677 -35.22 -20.72 -17.37
C VAL A 677 -34.54 -20.80 -16.03
N CYS A 678 -35.11 -20.16 -15.01
CA CYS A 678 -34.52 -20.18 -13.68
C CYS A 678 -34.67 -21.57 -13.06
N ASP A 679 -33.57 -22.11 -12.55
CA ASP A 679 -33.52 -23.39 -11.82
C ASP A 679 -33.92 -23.14 -10.36
N PHE A 680 -33.13 -22.31 -9.67
CA PHE A 680 -33.41 -21.87 -8.31
C PHE A 680 -32.82 -20.48 -8.04
N CYS A 681 -33.33 -19.84 -7.00
CA CYS A 681 -32.79 -18.61 -6.45
C CYS A 681 -32.80 -18.67 -4.92
N ASP A 682 -31.82 -18.04 -4.29
CA ASP A 682 -31.68 -18.03 -2.83
C ASP A 682 -30.99 -16.76 -2.32
N ASP A 683 -31.10 -16.55 -1.00
CA ASP A 683 -30.17 -15.71 -0.26
C ASP A 683 -29.11 -16.60 0.35
N PHE A 684 -27.86 -16.42 -0.08
CA PHE A 684 -26.78 -17.34 0.25
C PHE A 684 -26.54 -17.39 1.76
N SER A 685 -26.50 -18.62 2.27
CA SER A 685 -26.10 -18.93 3.64
C SER A 685 -24.99 -19.98 3.65
N TYR A 686 -24.12 -19.89 4.63
CA TYR A 686 -22.97 -20.77 4.79
C TYR A 686 -22.91 -21.35 6.18
N VAL A 687 -22.75 -22.67 6.27
CA VAL A 687 -22.44 -23.38 7.51
C VAL A 687 -20.99 -23.82 7.43
N ASP A 688 -20.16 -23.28 8.32
CA ASP A 688 -18.74 -23.57 8.33
C ASP A 688 -18.48 -25.04 8.71
N PRO A 689 -17.72 -25.80 7.91
CA PRO A 689 -17.49 -27.22 8.18
C PRO A 689 -16.52 -27.48 9.34
N VAL A 690 -15.81 -26.46 9.82
CA VAL A 690 -14.82 -26.56 10.90
C VAL A 690 -15.49 -26.41 12.27
N ASP A 691 -16.32 -25.39 12.45
CA ASP A 691 -16.92 -25.05 13.75
C ASP A 691 -18.45 -25.07 13.78
N GLY A 692 -19.11 -25.30 12.64
CA GLY A 692 -20.57 -25.33 12.53
C GLY A 692 -21.25 -23.97 12.64
N SER A 693 -20.49 -22.87 12.66
CA SER A 693 -21.04 -21.51 12.67
C SER A 693 -21.87 -21.26 11.41
N HIS A 694 -22.96 -20.51 11.56
CA HIS A 694 -23.91 -20.26 10.48
C HIS A 694 -23.97 -18.77 10.14
N THR A 695 -23.58 -18.43 8.92
CA THR A 695 -23.63 -17.07 8.37
C THR A 695 -24.76 -16.99 7.34
N LYS A 696 -25.66 -16.01 7.46
CA LYS A 696 -26.80 -15.80 6.55
C LYS A 696 -26.71 -14.45 5.84
N ASN A 697 -27.61 -14.21 4.88
CA ASN A 697 -27.82 -12.92 4.22
C ASN A 697 -26.56 -12.42 3.47
N GLN A 698 -25.87 -13.32 2.77
CA GLN A 698 -24.57 -13.03 2.16
C GLN A 698 -24.67 -12.54 0.70
N GLY A 699 -25.88 -12.57 0.13
CA GLY A 699 -26.16 -12.08 -1.21
C GLY A 699 -27.13 -12.98 -1.95
N PHE A 700 -27.85 -12.39 -2.89
CA PHE A 700 -28.87 -13.08 -3.67
C PHE A 700 -28.28 -13.76 -4.88
N ARG A 701 -28.67 -15.00 -5.15
CA ARG A 701 -28.24 -15.76 -6.33
C ARG A 701 -29.43 -16.18 -7.16
N PHE A 702 -29.29 -16.12 -8.48
CA PHE A 702 -30.22 -16.68 -9.44
C PHE A 702 -29.43 -17.64 -10.32
N ILE A 703 -29.80 -18.92 -10.31
CA ILE A 703 -29.20 -19.97 -11.11
C ILE A 703 -30.18 -20.38 -12.19
N PHE A 704 -29.68 -20.58 -13.40
CA PHE A 704 -30.48 -20.97 -14.56
C PHE A 704 -30.06 -22.34 -15.08
N ASN A 705 -30.97 -23.01 -15.77
CA ASN A 705 -30.76 -24.38 -16.30
C ASN A 705 -29.62 -24.49 -17.31
N ASP A 706 -29.28 -23.39 -18.01
CA ASP A 706 -28.15 -23.36 -18.95
C ASP A 706 -26.79 -23.19 -18.24
N GLY A 707 -26.79 -23.16 -16.90
CA GLY A 707 -25.60 -22.93 -16.10
C GLY A 707 -25.28 -21.46 -15.90
N THR A 708 -26.09 -20.52 -16.39
CA THR A 708 -25.94 -19.09 -16.07
C THR A 708 -26.19 -18.86 -14.57
N ARG A 709 -25.43 -17.93 -13.98
CA ARG A 709 -25.58 -17.49 -12.60
C ARG A 709 -25.51 -15.97 -12.53
N PHE A 710 -26.46 -15.38 -11.83
CA PHE A 710 -26.39 -13.99 -11.38
C PHE A 710 -26.22 -13.95 -9.86
N VAL A 711 -25.37 -13.05 -9.37
CA VAL A 711 -25.23 -12.76 -7.95
C VAL A 711 -25.39 -11.25 -7.73
N TYR A 712 -26.10 -10.87 -6.68
CA TYR A 712 -26.29 -9.48 -6.28
C TYR A 712 -25.84 -9.29 -4.84
N ARG A 713 -25.01 -8.27 -4.61
CA ARG A 713 -24.56 -7.89 -3.28
C ARG A 713 -24.60 -6.38 -3.12
N LEU A 714 -24.93 -5.96 -1.91
CA LEU A 714 -24.81 -4.57 -1.48
C LEU A 714 -23.64 -4.48 -0.48
N SER A 715 -22.81 -3.45 -0.62
CA SER A 715 -21.66 -3.22 0.27
C SER A 715 -21.56 -1.73 0.61
N GLY A 716 -20.93 -1.38 1.74
CA GLY A 716 -20.66 0.02 2.07
C GLY A 716 -21.86 0.86 2.53
N THR A 717 -22.92 0.27 3.10
CA THR A 717 -24.18 0.96 3.48
C THR A 717 -24.07 1.99 4.63
N GLY A 718 -22.86 2.46 4.94
CA GLY A 718 -22.59 3.49 5.96
C GLY A 718 -22.65 4.92 5.40
N SER A 719 -21.75 5.78 5.87
CA SER A 719 -21.71 7.22 5.53
C SER A 719 -21.29 7.55 4.10
N SER A 720 -20.66 6.62 3.38
CA SER A 720 -20.01 6.85 2.08
C SER A 720 -20.87 6.41 0.87
N GLY A 721 -22.13 6.04 1.09
CA GLY A 721 -23.02 5.52 0.04
C GLY A 721 -22.78 4.04 -0.26
N ALA A 722 -23.81 3.36 -0.77
CA ALA A 722 -23.77 1.93 -1.04
C ALA A 722 -23.16 1.60 -2.40
N THR A 723 -22.45 0.48 -2.48
CA THR A 723 -22.00 -0.12 -3.74
C THR A 723 -22.82 -1.36 -4.04
N LEU A 724 -23.62 -1.30 -5.10
CA LEU A 724 -24.29 -2.48 -5.65
C LEU A 724 -23.31 -3.21 -6.57
N ARG A 725 -23.08 -4.50 -6.28
CA ARG A 725 -22.27 -5.38 -7.10
C ARG A 725 -23.15 -6.42 -7.77
N VAL A 726 -23.09 -6.47 -9.10
CA VAL A 726 -23.79 -7.44 -9.93
C VAL A 726 -22.76 -8.34 -10.60
N TYR A 727 -22.84 -9.64 -10.35
CA TYR A 727 -21.94 -10.63 -10.94
C TYR A 727 -22.72 -11.50 -11.90
N VAL A 728 -22.15 -11.75 -13.07
CA VAL A 728 -22.75 -12.59 -14.10
C VAL A 728 -21.71 -13.58 -14.59
N ASP A 729 -22.02 -14.88 -14.47
CA ASP A 729 -21.22 -15.93 -15.09
C ASP A 729 -22.06 -16.97 -15.83
N THR A 730 -21.48 -17.57 -16.86
CA THR A 730 -22.07 -18.70 -17.57
C THR A 730 -20.98 -19.58 -18.16
N TYR A 731 -21.30 -20.86 -18.37
CA TYR A 731 -20.37 -21.85 -18.89
C TYR A 731 -20.53 -22.03 -20.41
N GLU A 732 -19.41 -22.08 -21.12
CA GLU A 732 -19.36 -22.41 -22.55
C GLU A 732 -18.36 -23.53 -22.79
N SER A 733 -18.80 -24.56 -23.51
CA SER A 733 -18.01 -25.73 -23.86
C SER A 733 -17.47 -25.70 -25.27
N ASP A 734 -18.00 -24.86 -26.17
CA ASP A 734 -17.55 -24.73 -27.56
C ASP A 734 -16.25 -23.90 -27.67
N PRO A 735 -15.11 -24.53 -28.04
CA PRO A 735 -13.84 -23.83 -28.16
C PRO A 735 -13.83 -22.71 -29.22
N ALA A 736 -14.73 -22.76 -30.21
CA ALA A 736 -14.83 -21.71 -31.22
C ALA A 736 -15.28 -20.36 -30.65
N LYS A 737 -15.89 -20.37 -29.46
CA LYS A 737 -16.40 -19.16 -28.79
C LYS A 737 -15.47 -18.63 -27.71
N TYR A 738 -14.43 -19.36 -27.31
CA TYR A 738 -13.57 -18.98 -26.19
C TYR A 738 -12.78 -17.69 -26.41
N THR A 739 -12.68 -17.17 -27.63
CA THR A 739 -11.98 -15.90 -27.90
C THR A 739 -12.92 -14.69 -27.90
N ILE A 740 -14.24 -14.88 -27.77
CA ILE A 740 -15.20 -13.77 -27.68
C ILE A 740 -14.94 -12.99 -26.40
N ALA A 741 -15.04 -11.66 -26.44
CA ALA A 741 -14.89 -10.82 -25.26
C ALA A 741 -16.04 -11.08 -24.27
N SER A 742 -15.77 -11.09 -22.96
CA SER A 742 -16.81 -11.40 -21.96
C SER A 742 -18.02 -10.48 -22.05
N GLN A 743 -17.81 -9.17 -22.28
CA GLN A 743 -18.90 -8.20 -22.41
C GLN A 743 -19.78 -8.45 -23.64
N GLU A 744 -19.20 -8.96 -24.73
CA GLU A 744 -19.94 -9.29 -25.94
C GLU A 744 -20.74 -10.59 -25.75
N TYR A 745 -20.09 -11.63 -25.24
CA TYR A 745 -20.71 -12.93 -25.00
C TYR A 745 -21.84 -12.85 -23.96
N LEU A 746 -21.61 -12.08 -22.90
CA LEU A 746 -22.55 -11.93 -21.79
C LEU A 746 -23.64 -10.89 -22.05
N LYS A 747 -23.68 -10.21 -23.20
CA LYS A 747 -24.59 -9.08 -23.47
C LYS A 747 -26.06 -9.34 -23.06
N SER A 748 -26.65 -10.45 -23.53
CA SER A 748 -28.03 -10.82 -23.19
C SER A 748 -28.20 -11.26 -21.72
N HIS A 749 -27.14 -11.77 -21.10
CA HIS A 749 -27.16 -12.19 -19.69
C HIS A 749 -27.14 -10.96 -18.78
N ILE A 750 -26.28 -9.99 -19.10
CA ILE A 750 -26.17 -8.70 -18.41
C ILE A 750 -27.49 -7.93 -18.55
N GLU A 751 -28.08 -7.91 -19.74
CA GLU A 751 -29.41 -7.32 -19.98
C GLU A 751 -30.44 -7.83 -18.97
N LEU A 752 -30.59 -9.16 -18.84
CA LEU A 752 -31.52 -9.75 -17.89
C LEU A 752 -31.11 -9.45 -16.43
N ALA A 753 -29.83 -9.56 -16.09
CA ALA A 753 -29.36 -9.32 -14.72
C ALA A 753 -29.68 -7.89 -14.25
N LEU A 754 -29.49 -6.90 -15.12
CA LEU A 754 -29.81 -5.50 -14.82
C LEU A 754 -31.33 -5.24 -14.79
N GLU A 755 -32.11 -5.95 -15.60
CA GLU A 755 -33.58 -5.91 -15.55
C GLU A 755 -34.11 -6.41 -14.20
N LEU A 756 -33.60 -7.57 -13.73
CA LEU A 756 -34.03 -8.19 -12.48
C LEU A 756 -33.80 -7.31 -11.25
N CYS A 757 -32.62 -6.67 -11.16
CA CYS A 757 -32.31 -5.77 -10.05
C CYS A 757 -32.91 -4.37 -10.23
N GLY A 758 -33.30 -3.98 -11.45
CA GLY A 758 -33.92 -2.68 -11.71
C GLY A 758 -33.00 -1.48 -11.48
N VAL A 759 -31.67 -1.67 -11.47
CA VAL A 759 -30.70 -0.63 -11.10
C VAL A 759 -30.88 0.66 -11.90
N THR A 760 -31.12 0.58 -13.21
CA THR A 760 -31.33 1.76 -14.07
C THR A 760 -32.61 2.50 -13.72
N LYS A 761 -33.69 1.78 -13.39
CA LYS A 761 -34.97 2.40 -13.02
C LYS A 761 -34.90 3.08 -11.65
N ILE A 762 -34.22 2.46 -10.68
CA ILE A 762 -34.16 2.91 -9.29
C ILE A 762 -33.12 4.02 -9.11
N THR A 763 -31.94 3.87 -9.73
CA THR A 763 -30.82 4.82 -9.54
C THR A 763 -30.68 5.85 -10.65
N GLY A 764 -31.34 5.64 -11.80
CA GLY A 764 -31.12 6.43 -13.01
C GLY A 764 -29.79 6.14 -13.73
N ARG A 765 -28.96 5.23 -13.20
CA ARG A 765 -27.65 4.90 -13.77
C ARG A 765 -27.78 3.95 -14.95
N ILE A 766 -27.18 4.33 -16.08
CA ILE A 766 -27.21 3.56 -17.33
C ILE A 766 -25.95 2.71 -17.56
N ALA A 767 -24.92 2.87 -16.72
CA ALA A 767 -23.67 2.12 -16.78
C ALA A 767 -23.06 2.00 -15.36
N PRO A 768 -22.28 0.93 -15.10
CA PRO A 768 -21.52 0.80 -13.86
C PRO A 768 -20.33 1.77 -13.81
N ASN A 769 -19.79 1.99 -12.61
CA ASN A 769 -18.55 2.74 -12.39
C ASN A 769 -17.32 1.91 -12.76
N VAL A 770 -17.33 0.62 -12.40
CA VAL A 770 -16.23 -0.32 -12.65
C VAL A 770 -16.79 -1.60 -13.27
N ILE A 771 -16.07 -2.11 -14.27
CA ILE A 771 -16.31 -3.42 -14.88
C ILE A 771 -15.06 -4.26 -14.68
N THR A 772 -15.24 -5.46 -14.15
CA THR A 772 -14.22 -6.53 -14.08
C THR A 772 -14.57 -7.68 -15.00
#